data_AF-A0A7D4J9Q2-F1
#
_entry.id   AF-A0A7D4J9Q2-F1
#
_cell.length_a   1.000
_cell.length_b   1.000
_cell.length_c   1.000
_cell.angle_alpha   90.00
_cell.angle_beta   90.00
_cell.angle_gamma   90.00
#
_symmetry.space_group_name_H-M   'P 1'
#
loop_
_entity.id
_entity.type
_entity.pdbx_description
1 polymer ?
#
loop_
_entity_poly.entity_id
_entity_poly.type
_entity_poly.pdbx_seq_one_letter_code
_entity_poly.pdbx_strand_id
1 'polypeptide(L)'
;MKRKNLLLFIAVFTLQSLFSTSFAESQNKFKLNDDLTVKEIDFSEAPRNPAFNRQKNSPKTTKNYGSNEDPFLVNTNYDLFNQKEDIPRQKAYGIPANYDLRQHNRVTPVKAQGPNGSCWAFATYGSAESNMLTNGQFTDFSEKHLRNTHGFDWGPDQGGTRAVAAAYLARWSGPVWEKDDPYSAYDFRSPYNLLPQKELKEALYIPDVNNNQDRDRLKRAIMRYGASYTTINGDTNYTNFYSMSHYNPGYGWQNHAVTIVGWDDDYSRYNFGITPPGDGAWLVKNSWGDRWGNQGGYYHVSYYDAHVAKGNCIFVLKNKDRNKSIWYYDDLGMTDSIGYNQTGWFSNIFGPVSRTSQIDEVGFFVPSNGAQYEIYVNTNIGGNSGFNDKVLVARGTVENAGYTTVKFNPQKINAGAYFAPIVKLTTPGYSYPIPIESMIYGYSSRARAGYNQSFISNDGYNWSDLARNRSNANVCLKAFTKAYSGNNVNPIPDPVDPNPQPDFPEPEQEIRVNKISVSEDDITLKEGEETQINTKVYPENATNKELMWSSSNTNVCAVDNSGLIRALNPGQCYVTVKSADNPRVLQYIRVKVLENEKPNIDDSVGKDVKVQSIIMYPSYKKTKVGDKFRIDTRVLPANAKNPQITLESSDENIASVNNSMVVCNNPGKVKIIAKSTDGSNVSNFAVIYVEGDSPESKNAVNIKSNAYRNSISIGNTNNISAIVTDSNKRNIRNAKVKFTINKPSKKMIEKELTTNYRGQSILYLKANELDEVGNYNVNISATDSKGNTNEDNLSFEVKDNRATFETKVDLKNAEIKLNQNAIISVTCKNNSLRISDANVVLSITDENDNKQEKRFRTDRYGNCYYTFRPVSKGRYYIEATVSKNGYKNSSGNTTLIVNDSENKPETKQVVKLKFETDKKSYNISDTANIKIIATDESERKLANLKLAVRIRNQKGFDRTIEKITDSNGVAKMFIKQPTTSSPTEYTIKAWPISNPNTTFDLKISFGSSNKLEINSIYSPYNLYSKYNNNYVIHNYIKNIR
;
A
#
# COMPACT_ATOMS: atom_id res chain seq x y z
N MET A 1 -23.62 -93.36 -9.07
CA MET A 1 -22.88 -92.73 -7.95
C MET A 1 -22.24 -91.41 -8.43
N LYS A 2 -22.87 -90.25 -8.70
CA LYS A 2 -24.16 -89.60 -8.41
C LYS A 2 -24.44 -89.31 -6.93
N ARG A 3 -23.67 -88.38 -6.32
CA ARG A 3 -24.10 -87.43 -5.24
C ARG A 3 -22.99 -86.63 -4.52
N LYS A 4 -21.72 -86.66 -4.95
CA LYS A 4 -20.63 -85.91 -4.24
C LYS A 4 -20.09 -84.63 -4.92
N ASN A 5 -20.48 -84.30 -6.16
CA ASN A 5 -19.91 -83.13 -6.86
C ASN A 5 -20.87 -81.92 -6.99
N LEU A 6 -22.11 -82.00 -6.51
CA LEU A 6 -23.05 -80.87 -6.61
C LEU A 6 -23.13 -80.02 -5.32
N LEU A 7 -22.74 -80.58 -4.17
CA LEU A 7 -22.73 -79.85 -2.89
C LEU A 7 -21.50 -78.95 -2.73
N LEU A 8 -20.41 -79.20 -3.46
CA LEU A 8 -19.24 -78.33 -3.43
C LEU A 8 -19.37 -77.10 -4.35
N PHE A 9 -20.27 -77.13 -5.34
CA PHE A 9 -20.49 -75.99 -6.24
C PHE A 9 -21.51 -74.97 -5.71
N ILE A 10 -22.44 -75.38 -4.83
CA ILE A 10 -23.46 -74.48 -4.25
C ILE A 10 -22.97 -73.82 -2.95
N ALA A 11 -22.02 -74.43 -2.23
CA ALA A 11 -21.42 -73.84 -1.03
C ALA A 11 -20.39 -72.73 -1.32
N VAL A 12 -19.76 -72.74 -2.52
CA VAL A 12 -18.78 -71.71 -2.90
C VAL A 12 -19.47 -70.42 -3.37
N PHE A 13 -20.67 -70.48 -3.94
CA PHE A 13 -21.42 -69.29 -4.36
C PHE A 13 -22.29 -68.64 -3.27
N THR A 14 -22.54 -69.32 -2.15
CA THR A 14 -23.33 -68.76 -1.03
C THR A 14 -22.46 -68.21 0.12
N LEU A 15 -21.15 -68.46 0.12
CA LEU A 15 -20.21 -67.75 1.01
C LEU A 15 -19.55 -66.52 0.36
N GLN A 16 -19.62 -66.36 -0.97
CA GLN A 16 -19.09 -65.17 -1.65
C GLN A 16 -20.11 -64.03 -1.76
N SER A 17 -21.39 -64.27 -1.44
CA SER A 17 -22.45 -63.24 -1.40
C SER A 17 -22.68 -62.65 0.00
N LEU A 18 -21.87 -63.00 1.00
CA LEU A 18 -21.91 -62.40 2.35
C LEU A 18 -20.65 -61.61 2.72
N PHE A 19 -19.68 -61.51 1.80
CA PHE A 19 -18.49 -60.66 1.95
C PHE A 19 -18.19 -59.79 0.72
N SER A 20 -19.19 -59.56 -0.14
CA SER A 20 -19.05 -58.69 -1.33
C SER A 20 -19.97 -57.47 -1.33
N THR A 21 -20.65 -57.17 -0.21
CA THR A 21 -21.41 -55.93 -0.02
C THR A 21 -20.99 -55.20 1.26
N SER A 22 -19.74 -54.70 1.31
CA SER A 22 -19.40 -53.58 2.21
C SER A 22 -18.06 -52.86 1.94
N PHE A 23 -17.31 -53.21 0.89
CA PHE A 23 -16.04 -52.52 0.57
C PHE A 23 -16.04 -51.74 -0.74
N ALA A 24 -17.14 -51.77 -1.50
CA ALA A 24 -17.30 -50.99 -2.74
C ALA A 24 -18.15 -49.72 -2.58
N GLU A 25 -18.59 -49.39 -1.35
CA GLU A 25 -19.45 -48.22 -1.07
C GLU A 25 -18.75 -47.07 -0.33
N SER A 26 -17.44 -47.16 -0.05
CA SER A 26 -16.72 -46.15 0.74
C SER A 26 -15.90 -45.12 -0.06
N GLN A 27 -16.21 -44.91 -1.34
CA GLN A 27 -15.58 -43.85 -2.16
C GLN A 27 -16.60 -42.87 -2.75
N ASN A 28 -17.72 -42.63 -2.05
CA ASN A 28 -18.47 -41.39 -2.24
C ASN A 28 -17.65 -40.25 -1.62
N LYS A 29 -16.75 -39.64 -2.42
CA LYS A 29 -16.10 -38.36 -2.06
C LYS A 29 -17.19 -37.39 -1.60
N PHE A 30 -17.11 -36.89 -0.37
CA PHE A 30 -18.12 -35.97 0.16
C PHE A 30 -18.29 -34.80 -0.80
N LYS A 31 -19.52 -34.61 -1.25
CA LYS A 31 -19.92 -33.52 -2.12
C LYS A 31 -21.12 -32.86 -1.45
N LEU A 32 -20.95 -31.62 -1.02
CA LEU A 32 -22.08 -30.81 -0.60
C LEU A 32 -22.99 -30.66 -1.83
N ASN A 33 -24.31 -30.84 -1.67
CA ASN A 33 -25.23 -30.71 -2.79
C ASN A 33 -24.98 -29.39 -3.52
N ASP A 34 -24.76 -29.43 -4.84
CA ASP A 34 -24.40 -28.24 -5.64
C ASP A 34 -25.49 -27.16 -5.52
N ASP A 35 -26.75 -27.53 -5.28
CA ASP A 35 -27.88 -26.62 -5.04
C ASP A 35 -27.77 -25.82 -3.73
N LEU A 36 -26.92 -26.24 -2.80
CA LEU A 36 -26.67 -25.57 -1.52
C LEU A 36 -25.45 -24.63 -1.58
N THR A 37 -24.83 -24.52 -2.77
CA THR A 37 -23.69 -23.65 -3.02
C THR A 37 -23.96 -22.77 -4.23
N VAL A 38 -23.44 -21.54 -4.22
CA VAL A 38 -23.39 -20.73 -5.45
C VAL A 38 -22.12 -21.11 -6.23
N LYS A 39 -22.22 -21.12 -7.56
CA LYS A 39 -21.12 -21.59 -8.42
C LYS A 39 -19.88 -20.70 -8.31
N GLU A 40 -20.07 -19.38 -8.28
CA GLU A 40 -18.99 -18.41 -8.13
C GLU A 40 -19.45 -17.19 -7.32
N ILE A 41 -18.54 -16.59 -6.55
CA ILE A 41 -18.73 -15.31 -5.87
C ILE A 41 -17.49 -14.45 -6.12
N ASP A 42 -17.71 -13.19 -6.51
CA ASP A 42 -16.63 -12.20 -6.66
C ASP A 42 -16.15 -11.68 -5.31
N PHE A 43 -14.83 -11.72 -5.10
CA PHE A 43 -14.15 -11.08 -3.97
C PHE A 43 -12.96 -10.27 -4.44
N SER A 44 -12.49 -9.38 -3.58
CA SER A 44 -11.26 -8.61 -3.77
C SER A 44 -10.10 -9.22 -2.97
N GLU A 45 -8.89 -9.07 -3.51
CA GLU A 45 -7.66 -9.56 -2.88
C GLU A 45 -6.93 -8.43 -2.17
N ALA A 46 -6.30 -8.74 -1.05
CA ALA A 46 -5.51 -7.76 -0.32
C ALA A 46 -4.27 -7.35 -1.14
N PRO A 47 -3.80 -6.09 -1.00
CA PRO A 47 -2.61 -5.63 -1.71
C PRO A 47 -1.36 -6.43 -1.35
N ARG A 48 -0.55 -6.77 -2.36
CA ARG A 48 0.76 -7.40 -2.17
C ARG A 48 1.75 -6.45 -1.50
N ASN A 49 2.57 -6.99 -0.61
CA ASN A 49 3.67 -6.26 0.03
C ASN A 49 4.68 -5.79 -1.03
N PRO A 50 4.88 -4.48 -1.25
CA PRO A 50 5.87 -4.00 -2.20
C PRO A 50 7.31 -4.37 -1.80
N ALA A 51 7.58 -4.54 -0.50
CA ALA A 51 8.90 -4.92 -0.01
C ALA A 51 9.30 -6.34 -0.44
N PHE A 52 8.36 -7.28 -0.44
CA PHE A 52 8.56 -8.62 -0.97
C PHE A 52 9.00 -8.60 -2.45
N ASN A 53 8.34 -7.79 -3.29
CA ASN A 53 8.70 -7.67 -4.70
C ASN A 53 10.08 -7.02 -4.88
N ARG A 54 10.44 -6.03 -4.06
CA ARG A 54 11.80 -5.44 -4.07
C ARG A 54 12.85 -6.46 -3.65
N GLN A 55 12.57 -7.26 -2.61
CA GLN A 55 13.48 -8.30 -2.15
C GLN A 55 13.68 -9.37 -3.24
N LYS A 56 12.61 -9.82 -3.90
CA LYS A 56 12.66 -10.81 -4.99
C LYS A 56 13.46 -10.33 -6.21
N ASN A 57 13.39 -9.02 -6.52
CA ASN A 57 14.08 -8.42 -7.67
C ASN A 57 15.51 -7.93 -7.34
N SER A 58 15.96 -8.09 -6.10
CA SER A 58 17.31 -7.66 -5.70
C SER A 58 18.39 -8.61 -6.23
N PRO A 59 19.59 -8.11 -6.61
CA PRO A 59 20.68 -8.96 -7.08
C PRO A 59 21.03 -10.06 -6.06
N LYS A 60 21.18 -11.31 -6.51
CA LYS A 60 21.50 -12.49 -5.66
C LYS A 60 22.81 -12.39 -4.85
N THR A 61 23.58 -11.31 -5.01
CA THR A 61 24.82 -11.04 -4.27
C THR A 61 24.58 -10.44 -2.88
N THR A 62 23.37 -9.94 -2.57
CA THR A 62 23.01 -9.55 -1.20
C THR A 62 22.63 -10.80 -0.41
N LYS A 63 23.55 -11.33 0.39
CA LYS A 63 23.20 -12.30 1.44
C LYS A 63 22.22 -11.62 2.41
N ASN A 64 20.93 -11.89 2.27
CA ASN A 64 19.93 -11.53 3.27
C ASN A 64 20.15 -12.48 4.46
N TYR A 65 20.84 -12.02 5.50
CA TYR A 65 21.29 -12.85 6.62
C TYR A 65 20.14 -13.27 7.58
N GLY A 66 19.09 -13.91 7.06
CA GLY A 66 18.15 -14.71 7.86
C GLY A 66 16.76 -14.12 8.11
N SER A 67 16.50 -12.86 7.78
CA SER A 67 15.15 -12.27 7.80
C SER A 67 14.64 -11.97 6.40
N ASN A 68 13.43 -12.46 6.07
CA ASN A 68 12.75 -12.22 4.79
C ASN A 68 11.54 -11.29 4.92
N GLU A 69 10.96 -10.92 3.78
CA GLU A 69 9.70 -10.19 3.69
C GLU A 69 8.54 -11.14 3.37
N ASP A 70 7.38 -10.93 3.99
CA ASP A 70 6.17 -11.67 3.65
C ASP A 70 5.49 -11.04 2.42
N PRO A 71 4.87 -11.82 1.50
CA PRO A 71 4.21 -11.30 0.30
C PRO A 71 2.93 -10.50 0.58
N PHE A 72 2.42 -10.58 1.81
CA PHE A 72 1.20 -9.96 2.28
C PHE A 72 1.49 -9.12 3.53
N LEU A 73 1.07 -7.85 3.52
CA LEU A 73 1.14 -7.00 4.70
C LEU A 73 -0.10 -7.22 5.57
N VAL A 74 0.09 -7.84 6.72
CA VAL A 74 -0.96 -7.93 7.74
C VAL A 74 -1.25 -6.53 8.27
N ASN A 75 -2.52 -6.14 8.33
CA ASN A 75 -2.91 -4.81 8.76
C ASN A 75 -2.87 -4.69 10.28
N THR A 76 -1.69 -4.46 10.83
CA THR A 76 -1.52 -4.22 12.28
C THR A 76 -1.96 -2.82 12.69
N ASN A 77 -2.18 -1.88 11.75
CA ASN A 77 -2.40 -0.47 12.06
C ASN A 77 -3.82 -0.05 11.70
N TYR A 78 -4.80 -0.51 12.49
CA TYR A 78 -6.10 0.14 12.54
C TYR A 78 -6.21 1.08 13.74
N ASP A 79 -6.80 2.24 13.46
CA ASP A 79 -7.00 3.44 14.26
C ASP A 79 -8.03 3.23 15.41
N LEU A 80 -7.98 2.08 16.09
CA LEU A 80 -8.87 1.76 17.22
C LEU A 80 -8.57 2.54 18.51
N PHE A 81 -7.51 3.33 18.53
CA PHE A 81 -7.10 4.06 19.72
C PHE A 81 -7.37 5.57 19.66
N ASN A 82 -8.04 6.04 18.60
CA ASN A 82 -8.64 7.38 18.57
C ASN A 82 -10.05 7.43 19.19
N GLN A 83 -10.58 6.32 19.69
CA GLN A 83 -11.72 6.33 20.59
C GLN A 83 -11.22 6.38 22.04
N LYS A 84 -11.55 7.48 22.72
CA LYS A 84 -11.63 7.52 24.18
C LYS A 84 -12.57 6.38 24.63
N GLU A 85 -12.17 5.68 25.71
CA GLU A 85 -12.90 4.61 26.43
C GLU A 85 -12.81 3.23 25.74
N ASP A 86 -12.35 2.12 26.31
CA ASP A 86 -12.07 1.69 27.69
C ASP A 86 -10.84 0.75 27.69
N ILE A 87 -9.75 1.14 28.36
CA ILE A 87 -8.79 0.15 28.86
C ILE A 87 -9.39 -0.33 30.18
N PRO A 88 -9.63 -1.64 30.38
CA PRO A 88 -10.15 -2.15 31.63
C PRO A 88 -9.34 -1.56 32.80
N ARG A 89 -10.08 -0.94 33.72
CA ARG A 89 -9.63 -0.25 34.92
C ARG A 89 -8.99 -1.21 35.94
N GLN A 90 -8.18 -2.16 35.49
CA GLN A 90 -7.35 -3.00 36.35
C GLN A 90 -5.93 -2.44 36.38
N LYS A 91 -5.72 -1.57 37.38
CA LYS A 91 -4.43 -1.08 37.89
C LYS A 91 -3.45 -0.56 36.84
N ALA A 92 -3.53 0.75 36.61
CA ALA A 92 -2.44 1.57 36.09
C ALA A 92 -1.20 1.45 37.01
N TYR A 93 -0.43 0.38 36.85
CA TYR A 93 1.00 0.46 37.10
C TYR A 93 1.58 1.27 35.94
N GLY A 94 2.24 2.39 36.23
CA GLY A 94 2.95 3.15 35.21
C GLY A 94 3.95 2.25 34.47
N ILE A 95 4.16 2.49 33.17
CA ILE A 95 5.24 1.83 32.43
C ILE A 95 6.55 2.31 33.07
N PRO A 96 7.39 1.42 33.62
CA PRO A 96 8.62 1.84 34.28
C PRO A 96 9.63 2.39 33.26
N ALA A 97 10.47 3.32 33.69
CA ALA A 97 11.51 3.91 32.83
C ALA A 97 12.49 2.85 32.31
N ASN A 98 12.74 1.79 33.07
CA ASN A 98 13.49 0.62 32.64
C ASN A 98 12.74 -0.67 32.99
N TYR A 99 12.97 -1.71 32.19
CA TYR A 99 12.41 -3.04 32.41
C TYR A 99 13.34 -4.09 31.79
N ASP A 100 13.59 -5.17 32.50
CA ASP A 100 14.49 -6.24 32.04
C ASP A 100 13.93 -7.61 32.41
N LEU A 101 13.50 -8.39 31.40
CA LEU A 101 12.96 -9.73 31.63
C LEU A 101 13.96 -10.70 32.25
N ARG A 102 15.27 -10.44 32.18
CA ARG A 102 16.30 -11.26 32.85
C ARG A 102 16.15 -11.18 34.36
N GLN A 103 15.83 -10.01 34.89
CA GLN A 103 15.57 -9.80 36.33
C GLN A 103 14.30 -10.52 36.81
N HIS A 104 13.44 -10.94 35.87
CA HIS A 104 12.22 -11.70 36.13
C HIS A 104 12.36 -13.20 35.83
N ASN A 105 13.56 -13.69 35.49
CA ASN A 105 13.80 -15.08 35.05
C ASN A 105 12.95 -15.49 33.84
N ARG A 106 12.65 -14.55 32.94
CA ARG A 106 11.80 -14.76 31.76
C ARG A 106 12.59 -14.78 30.45
N VAL A 107 13.88 -15.12 30.51
CA VAL A 107 14.75 -15.18 29.34
C VAL A 107 15.67 -16.40 29.47
N THR A 108 15.75 -17.23 28.44
CA THR A 108 16.71 -18.34 28.34
C THR A 108 18.11 -17.82 27.99
N PRO A 109 19.19 -18.61 28.20
CA PRO A 109 20.54 -18.25 27.75
C PRO A 109 20.61 -17.90 26.25
N VAL A 110 21.61 -17.10 25.86
CA VAL A 110 21.86 -16.77 24.45
C VAL A 110 22.50 -17.95 23.74
N LYS A 111 21.83 -18.47 22.71
CA LYS A 111 22.33 -19.53 21.82
C LYS A 111 23.10 -18.94 20.61
N ALA A 112 23.81 -19.79 19.88
CA ALA A 112 24.63 -19.41 18.73
C ALA A 112 24.10 -20.01 17.42
N GLN A 113 23.59 -19.16 16.52
CA GLN A 113 22.97 -19.57 15.26
C GLN A 113 24.00 -20.00 14.18
N GLY A 114 25.26 -19.57 14.30
CA GLY A 114 26.27 -19.74 13.25
C GLY A 114 26.04 -18.84 12.02
N PRO A 115 26.66 -19.14 10.86
CA PRO A 115 26.59 -18.28 9.68
C PRO A 115 25.29 -18.40 8.87
N ASN A 116 24.40 -19.31 9.26
CA ASN A 116 23.20 -19.67 8.49
C ASN A 116 22.01 -18.81 8.92
N GLY A 117 21.16 -18.43 7.96
CA GLY A 117 20.04 -17.48 8.12
C GLY A 117 18.89 -18.02 8.99
N SER A 118 19.17 -18.30 10.26
CA SER A 118 18.25 -18.96 11.20
C SER A 118 17.81 -18.07 12.35
N CYS A 119 18.25 -16.81 12.37
CA CYS A 119 17.92 -15.83 13.41
C CYS A 119 16.41 -15.69 13.68
N TRP A 120 15.58 -15.82 12.64
CA TRP A 120 14.13 -15.80 12.76
C TRP A 120 13.57 -16.93 13.64
N ALA A 121 14.19 -18.12 13.62
CA ALA A 121 13.82 -19.24 14.49
C ALA A 121 14.22 -18.96 15.95
N PHE A 122 15.44 -18.45 16.18
CA PHE A 122 15.90 -18.04 17.51
C PHE A 122 15.04 -16.92 18.10
N ALA A 123 14.69 -15.90 17.30
CA ALA A 123 13.83 -14.81 17.75
C ALA A 123 12.41 -15.30 18.08
N THR A 124 11.90 -16.30 17.34
CA THR A 124 10.62 -16.95 17.59
C THR A 124 10.62 -17.63 18.96
N TYR A 125 11.61 -18.48 19.24
CA TYR A 125 11.68 -19.17 20.53
C TYR A 125 12.12 -18.27 21.67
N GLY A 126 12.98 -17.27 21.46
CA GLY A 126 13.24 -16.23 22.45
C GLY A 126 11.96 -15.53 22.92
N SER A 127 11.00 -15.29 22.01
CA SER A 127 9.67 -14.81 22.37
C SER A 127 8.82 -15.88 23.08
N ALA A 128 8.68 -17.06 22.48
CA ALA A 128 7.79 -18.11 22.99
C ALA A 128 8.21 -18.65 24.38
N GLU A 129 9.51 -18.83 24.61
CA GLU A 129 10.07 -19.30 25.88
C GLU A 129 9.85 -18.27 26.99
N SER A 130 10.01 -16.98 26.69
CA SER A 130 9.81 -15.91 27.67
C SER A 130 8.38 -15.82 28.21
N ASN A 131 7.39 -16.16 27.38
CA ASN A 131 6.00 -16.24 27.77
C ASN A 131 5.78 -17.37 28.80
N MET A 132 6.40 -18.51 28.54
CA MET A 132 6.23 -19.77 29.27
C MET A 132 7.00 -19.80 30.60
N LEU A 133 8.16 -19.15 30.65
CA LEU A 133 9.00 -19.03 31.85
C LEU A 133 8.31 -18.30 33.01
N THR A 134 7.25 -17.53 32.74
CA THR A 134 6.43 -16.86 33.78
C THR A 134 5.96 -17.82 34.89
N ASN A 135 5.78 -19.11 34.56
CA ASN A 135 5.33 -20.15 35.50
C ASN A 135 6.41 -21.21 35.79
N GLY A 136 7.70 -20.90 35.56
CA GLY A 136 8.82 -21.83 35.82
C GLY A 136 8.81 -23.09 34.94
N GLN A 137 8.17 -23.04 33.77
CA GLN A 137 8.11 -24.20 32.88
C GLN A 137 9.44 -24.42 32.15
N PHE A 138 9.74 -25.68 31.80
CA PHE A 138 10.87 -26.02 30.93
C PHE A 138 10.57 -25.56 29.49
N THR A 139 11.52 -24.82 28.90
CA THR A 139 11.31 -24.04 27.66
C THR A 139 12.58 -23.98 26.81
N ASP A 140 13.12 -25.13 26.40
CA ASP A 140 14.26 -25.16 25.46
C ASP A 140 13.83 -25.84 24.17
N PHE A 141 13.47 -25.03 23.17
CA PHE A 141 12.90 -25.51 21.91
C PHE A 141 13.93 -25.55 20.77
N SER A 142 13.74 -26.48 19.83
CA SER A 142 14.66 -26.69 18.70
C SER A 142 14.44 -25.70 17.56
N GLU A 143 15.31 -24.68 17.47
CA GLU A 143 15.36 -23.77 16.32
C GLU A 143 15.64 -24.51 15.01
N LYS A 144 16.42 -25.60 15.07
CA LYS A 144 16.79 -26.43 13.92
C LYS A 144 15.57 -27.07 13.30
N HIS A 145 14.68 -27.65 14.11
CA HIS A 145 13.48 -28.31 13.60
C HIS A 145 12.56 -27.30 12.90
N LEU A 146 12.29 -26.14 13.51
CA LEU A 146 11.52 -25.06 12.87
C LEU A 146 12.17 -24.62 11.54
N ARG A 147 13.48 -24.36 11.55
CA ARG A 147 14.26 -23.94 10.38
C ARG A 147 14.24 -24.98 9.25
N ASN A 148 14.26 -26.27 9.57
CA ASN A 148 14.36 -27.33 8.57
C ASN A 148 13.00 -27.78 8.02
N THR A 149 11.90 -27.61 8.78
CA THR A 149 10.60 -28.25 8.50
C THR A 149 9.43 -27.28 8.29
N HIS A 150 9.70 -25.98 8.14
CA HIS A 150 8.64 -24.97 7.99
C HIS A 150 7.75 -25.13 6.73
N GLY A 151 8.22 -25.80 5.67
CA GLY A 151 7.40 -26.21 4.51
C GLY A 151 7.28 -25.20 3.36
N PHE A 152 7.73 -23.95 3.55
CA PHE A 152 7.74 -22.92 2.50
C PHE A 152 8.83 -23.19 1.46
N ASP A 153 8.79 -22.48 0.32
CA ASP A 153 9.70 -22.70 -0.82
C ASP A 153 11.17 -22.44 -0.47
N TRP A 154 11.43 -21.68 0.60
CA TRP A 154 12.76 -21.39 1.09
C TRP A 154 13.43 -22.59 1.75
N GLY A 155 14.72 -22.74 1.52
CA GLY A 155 15.57 -23.74 2.18
C GLY A 155 16.01 -23.30 3.59
N PRO A 156 16.57 -24.22 4.39
CA PRO A 156 16.91 -23.97 5.79
C PRO A 156 17.96 -22.86 6.03
N ASP A 157 18.75 -22.50 5.01
CA ASP A 157 19.75 -21.44 5.06
C ASP A 157 19.27 -20.10 4.47
N GLN A 158 18.04 -20.05 3.96
CA GLN A 158 17.50 -18.93 3.17
C GLN A 158 16.69 -17.91 3.97
N GLY A 159 16.67 -18.01 5.30
CA GLY A 159 15.92 -17.08 6.16
C GLY A 159 14.45 -17.48 6.36
N GLY A 160 13.74 -16.64 7.10
CA GLY A 160 12.32 -16.82 7.38
C GLY A 160 11.71 -15.59 8.03
N THR A 161 10.46 -15.71 8.47
CA THR A 161 9.66 -14.62 9.03
C THR A 161 8.83 -15.08 10.21
N ARG A 162 8.28 -14.13 10.97
CA ARG A 162 7.30 -14.41 12.03
C ARG A 162 6.05 -15.14 11.50
N ALA A 163 5.66 -14.92 10.23
CA ALA A 163 4.48 -15.56 9.63
C ALA A 163 4.75 -17.03 9.31
N VAL A 164 5.94 -17.35 8.78
CA VAL A 164 6.40 -18.72 8.58
C VAL A 164 6.42 -19.48 9.92
N ALA A 165 6.95 -18.87 10.97
CA ALA A 165 6.94 -19.45 12.31
C ALA A 165 5.51 -19.66 12.85
N ALA A 166 4.61 -18.67 12.67
CA ALA A 166 3.22 -18.79 13.10
C ALA A 166 2.50 -19.94 12.37
N ALA A 167 2.68 -20.10 11.06
CA ALA A 167 2.12 -21.21 10.29
C ALA A 167 2.59 -22.58 10.81
N TYR A 168 3.91 -22.73 10.97
CA TYR A 168 4.52 -23.95 11.51
C TYR A 168 3.98 -24.33 12.90
N LEU A 169 3.88 -23.37 13.81
CA LEU A 169 3.36 -23.60 15.16
C LEU A 169 1.83 -23.83 15.18
N ALA A 170 1.08 -23.12 14.34
CA ALA A 170 -0.38 -23.22 14.26
C ALA A 170 -0.87 -24.57 13.74
N ARG A 171 -0.08 -25.26 12.91
CA ARG A 171 -0.39 -26.60 12.39
C ARG A 171 0.21 -27.75 13.21
N TRP A 172 0.72 -27.46 14.41
CA TRP A 172 1.30 -28.44 15.32
C TRP A 172 2.52 -29.21 14.76
N SER A 173 3.28 -28.61 13.83
CA SER A 173 4.59 -29.17 13.45
C SER A 173 5.65 -28.98 14.55
N GLY A 174 5.37 -28.15 15.56
CA GLY A 174 6.20 -27.93 16.74
C GLY A 174 5.53 -27.04 17.79
N PRO A 175 6.29 -26.54 18.78
CA PRO A 175 7.74 -26.70 18.93
C PRO A 175 8.12 -28.10 19.40
N VAL A 176 9.32 -28.55 19.05
CA VAL A 176 9.94 -29.78 19.59
C VAL A 176 11.05 -29.40 20.57
N TRP A 177 11.47 -30.33 21.43
CA TRP A 177 12.54 -30.04 22.38
C TRP A 177 13.90 -29.94 21.69
N GLU A 178 14.74 -29.02 22.16
CA GLU A 178 16.14 -28.89 21.71
C GLU A 178 16.90 -30.20 21.91
N LYS A 179 16.69 -30.91 23.02
CA LYS A 179 17.32 -32.22 23.27
C LYS A 179 16.96 -33.32 22.25
N ASP A 180 15.82 -33.19 21.57
CA ASP A 180 15.32 -34.20 20.62
C ASP A 180 15.76 -33.90 19.18
N ASP A 181 16.01 -32.63 18.84
CA ASP A 181 16.68 -32.21 17.59
C ASP A 181 17.66 -31.06 17.86
N PRO A 182 18.87 -31.35 18.39
CA PRO A 182 19.81 -30.33 18.84
C PRO A 182 20.25 -29.40 17.71
N TYR A 183 20.41 -28.12 18.03
CA TYR A 183 20.80 -27.12 17.07
C TYR A 183 22.18 -27.42 16.48
N SER A 184 22.21 -27.41 15.15
CA SER A 184 23.45 -27.45 14.38
C SER A 184 23.31 -26.44 13.27
N ALA A 185 24.30 -25.55 13.17
CA ALA A 185 24.33 -24.58 12.09
C ALA A 185 24.35 -25.30 10.73
N TYR A 186 25.11 -26.39 10.60
CA TYR A 186 25.43 -27.00 9.31
C TYR A 186 24.59 -28.24 8.96
N ASP A 187 23.78 -28.75 9.89
CA ASP A 187 22.91 -29.90 9.62
C ASP A 187 21.50 -29.45 9.25
N PHE A 188 21.15 -29.59 7.97
CA PHE A 188 19.86 -29.21 7.39
C PHE A 188 18.83 -30.35 7.35
N ARG A 189 19.03 -31.41 8.13
CA ARG A 189 18.08 -32.52 8.29
C ARG A 189 17.55 -32.55 9.71
N SER A 190 16.27 -32.87 9.85
CA SER A 190 15.61 -33.08 11.14
C SER A 190 14.94 -34.45 11.15
N PRO A 191 14.85 -35.13 12.31
CA PRO A 191 14.17 -36.41 12.39
C PRO A 191 12.70 -36.29 11.98
N TYR A 192 12.20 -37.31 11.27
CA TYR A 192 10.79 -37.43 10.95
C TYR A 192 10.03 -37.87 12.21
N ASN A 193 8.80 -37.38 12.40
CA ASN A 193 7.87 -37.76 13.49
C ASN A 193 8.19 -37.25 14.90
N LEU A 194 8.94 -36.15 15.04
CA LEU A 194 9.01 -35.49 16.35
C LEU A 194 7.68 -34.85 16.71
N LEU A 195 7.22 -35.11 17.93
CA LEU A 195 5.93 -34.63 18.39
C LEU A 195 6.04 -33.19 18.91
N PRO A 196 5.06 -32.32 18.58
CA PRO A 196 4.96 -31.00 19.18
C PRO A 196 4.76 -31.12 20.70
N GLN A 197 5.42 -30.24 21.44
CA GLN A 197 5.45 -30.24 22.90
C GLN A 197 4.51 -29.19 23.51
N LYS A 198 4.18 -28.17 22.73
CA LYS A 198 3.27 -27.08 23.09
C LYS A 198 2.36 -26.78 21.91
N GLU A 199 1.31 -26.00 22.18
CA GLU A 199 0.38 -25.50 21.16
C GLU A 199 0.52 -24.00 21.06
N LEU A 200 0.44 -23.47 19.84
CA LEU A 200 0.25 -22.04 19.65
C LEU A 200 -1.14 -21.66 20.13
N LYS A 201 -1.21 -20.76 21.12
CA LYS A 201 -2.46 -20.13 21.52
C LYS A 201 -2.68 -18.86 20.70
N GLU A 202 -1.68 -17.99 20.67
CA GLU A 202 -1.74 -16.71 19.97
C GLU A 202 -0.38 -16.38 19.35
N ALA A 203 -0.38 -15.87 18.11
CA ALA A 203 0.74 -15.13 17.55
C ALA A 203 0.30 -13.67 17.46
N LEU A 204 0.79 -12.83 18.37
CA LEU A 204 0.33 -11.45 18.53
C LEU A 204 1.18 -10.51 17.67
N TYR A 205 0.62 -10.06 16.54
CA TYR A 205 1.31 -9.13 15.64
C TYR A 205 1.15 -7.71 16.19
N ILE A 206 2.08 -7.31 17.04
CA ILE A 206 2.11 -5.97 17.63
C ILE A 206 2.52 -4.96 16.55
N PRO A 207 1.88 -3.78 16.47
CA PRO A 207 2.27 -2.74 15.52
C PRO A 207 3.74 -2.35 15.58
N ASP A 208 4.22 -1.85 14.43
CA ASP A 208 5.52 -1.21 14.33
C ASP A 208 5.54 0.08 15.14
N VAL A 209 6.67 0.35 15.79
CA VAL A 209 6.84 1.55 16.62
C VAL A 209 7.17 2.75 15.74
N ASN A 210 6.23 3.68 15.59
CA ASN A 210 6.43 4.92 14.81
C ASN A 210 6.38 6.18 15.69
N ASN A 211 5.89 6.05 16.92
CA ASN A 211 5.75 7.15 17.87
C ASN A 211 5.77 6.62 19.32
N ASN A 212 5.70 7.53 20.29
CA ASN A 212 5.74 7.18 21.72
C ASN A 212 4.56 6.29 22.17
N GLN A 213 3.36 6.45 21.59
CA GLN A 213 2.21 5.62 21.95
C GLN A 213 2.38 4.17 21.49
N ASP A 214 2.92 3.97 20.28
CA ASP A 214 3.27 2.64 19.78
C ASP A 214 4.36 1.98 20.64
N ARG A 215 5.36 2.78 21.05
CA ARG A 215 6.40 2.32 21.98
C ARG A 215 5.82 1.85 23.30
N ASP A 216 4.93 2.65 23.90
CA ASP A 216 4.24 2.29 25.15
C ASP A 216 3.35 1.07 25.00
N ARG A 217 2.76 0.85 23.81
CA ARG A 217 2.00 -0.36 23.49
C ARG A 217 2.91 -1.58 23.45
N LEU A 218 4.05 -1.51 22.77
CA LEU A 218 5.01 -2.61 22.71
C LEU A 218 5.58 -2.93 24.10
N LYS A 219 5.92 -1.91 24.90
CA LYS A 219 6.35 -2.09 26.30
C LYS A 219 5.30 -2.82 27.14
N ARG A 220 4.03 -2.41 27.06
CA ARG A 220 2.92 -3.09 27.75
C ARG A 220 2.75 -4.53 27.30
N ALA A 221 2.87 -4.78 25.98
CA ALA A 221 2.81 -6.12 25.44
C ALA A 221 3.96 -6.99 25.98
N ILE A 222 5.17 -6.44 26.07
CA ILE A 222 6.34 -7.13 26.61
C ILE A 222 6.16 -7.49 28.08
N MET A 223 5.71 -6.54 28.90
CA MET A 223 5.43 -6.79 30.32
C MET A 223 4.38 -7.89 30.50
N ARG A 224 3.29 -7.82 29.73
CA ARG A 224 2.13 -8.72 29.85
C ARG A 224 2.42 -10.11 29.32
N TYR A 225 3.00 -10.22 28.13
CA TYR A 225 3.09 -11.47 27.38
C TYR A 225 4.50 -12.05 27.31
N GLY A 226 5.53 -11.24 27.52
CA GLY A 226 6.94 -11.66 27.41
C GLY A 226 7.65 -10.99 26.24
N ALA A 227 8.87 -11.42 25.99
CA ALA A 227 9.76 -10.87 24.99
C ALA A 227 9.16 -10.87 23.57
N SER A 228 9.49 -9.86 22.77
CA SER A 228 8.97 -9.70 21.41
C SER A 228 10.01 -10.06 20.37
N TYR A 229 9.65 -10.92 19.42
CA TYR A 229 10.33 -10.99 18.13
C TYR A 229 10.33 -9.60 17.49
N THR A 230 11.45 -9.20 16.88
CA THR A 230 11.56 -8.02 16.02
C THR A 230 12.63 -8.21 14.93
N THR A 231 12.69 -7.30 13.98
CA THR A 231 13.74 -7.25 12.93
C THR A 231 14.72 -6.12 13.17
N ILE A 232 15.95 -6.24 12.68
CA ILE A 232 16.96 -5.18 12.65
C ILE A 232 17.86 -5.31 11.42
N ASN A 233 18.71 -4.31 11.18
CA ASN A 233 19.91 -4.47 10.34
C ASN A 233 21.10 -4.87 11.23
N GLY A 234 21.55 -6.12 11.13
CA GLY A 234 22.63 -6.69 11.94
C GLY A 234 24.05 -6.30 11.51
N ASP A 235 24.24 -5.31 10.64
CA ASP A 235 25.57 -4.83 10.29
C ASP A 235 26.29 -4.22 11.51
N THR A 236 27.45 -4.78 11.82
CA THR A 236 28.26 -4.39 12.97
C THR A 236 28.85 -2.98 12.85
N ASN A 237 28.85 -2.37 11.66
CA ASN A 237 29.27 -0.98 11.44
C ASN A 237 28.44 0.03 12.26
N TYR A 238 27.21 -0.33 12.62
CA TYR A 238 26.32 0.51 13.44
C TYR A 238 26.41 0.19 14.94
N THR A 239 27.30 -0.72 15.33
CA THR A 239 27.43 -1.21 16.70
C THR A 239 28.68 -0.62 17.36
N ASN A 240 28.49 0.08 18.48
CA ASN A 240 29.57 0.38 19.40
C ASN A 240 29.81 -0.82 20.32
N PHE A 241 30.88 -1.58 20.06
CA PHE A 241 31.24 -2.76 20.85
C PHE A 241 31.74 -2.45 22.26
N TYR A 242 32.12 -1.20 22.55
CA TYR A 242 32.54 -0.83 23.90
C TYR A 242 31.35 -0.80 24.86
N SER A 243 30.30 -0.08 24.49
CA SER A 243 29.06 0.05 25.26
C SER A 243 28.01 -1.01 24.92
N MET A 244 28.27 -1.85 23.91
CA MET A 244 27.31 -2.77 23.30
C MET A 244 25.98 -2.07 22.98
N SER A 245 26.08 -1.03 22.13
CA SER A 245 24.92 -0.28 21.69
C SER A 245 24.89 -0.08 20.18
N HIS A 246 23.70 -0.19 19.60
CA HIS A 246 23.47 -0.24 18.17
C HIS A 246 22.49 0.85 17.74
N TYR A 247 22.85 1.60 16.70
CA TYR A 247 21.95 2.56 16.08
C TYR A 247 22.22 2.70 14.58
N ASN A 248 21.25 2.24 13.78
CA ASN A 248 21.21 2.46 12.36
C ASN A 248 20.15 3.53 12.01
N PRO A 249 20.54 4.70 11.47
CA PRO A 249 19.62 5.79 11.17
C PRO A 249 18.76 5.59 9.89
N GLY A 250 18.85 4.44 9.21
CA GLY A 250 18.06 4.15 8.01
C GLY A 250 18.83 3.61 6.81
N TYR A 251 20.06 3.14 7.01
CA TYR A 251 20.89 2.56 5.97
C TYR A 251 20.66 1.06 5.80
N GLY A 252 20.78 0.58 4.57
CA GLY A 252 20.61 -0.83 4.21
C GLY A 252 19.19 -1.34 4.45
N TRP A 253 19.05 -2.65 4.47
CA TRP A 253 17.80 -3.37 4.69
C TRP A 253 17.88 -4.10 6.02
N GLN A 254 16.73 -4.34 6.65
CA GLN A 254 16.65 -5.30 7.73
C GLN A 254 17.08 -6.68 7.19
N ASN A 255 17.95 -7.34 7.92
CA ASN A 255 18.54 -8.61 7.51
C ASN A 255 18.65 -9.61 8.65
N HIS A 256 18.35 -9.21 9.90
CA HIS A 256 18.51 -10.03 11.08
C HIS A 256 17.27 -9.94 11.98
N ALA A 257 16.96 -11.01 12.70
CA ALA A 257 15.84 -11.07 13.64
C ALA A 257 16.35 -11.32 15.05
N VAL A 258 15.79 -10.61 16.02
CA VAL A 258 16.24 -10.61 17.42
C VAL A 258 15.04 -10.52 18.36
N THR A 259 15.26 -10.69 19.66
CA THR A 259 14.19 -10.60 20.65
C THR A 259 14.37 -9.38 21.56
N ILE A 260 13.39 -8.48 21.61
CA ILE A 260 13.34 -7.40 22.59
C ILE A 260 12.92 -7.99 23.93
N VAL A 261 13.80 -7.89 24.92
CA VAL A 261 13.61 -8.45 26.27
C VAL A 261 13.44 -7.38 27.36
N GLY A 262 13.50 -6.11 26.98
CA GLY A 262 13.44 -5.01 27.93
C GLY A 262 13.70 -3.65 27.28
N TRP A 263 13.87 -2.63 28.11
CA TRP A 263 14.22 -1.27 27.69
C TRP A 263 14.80 -0.45 28.85
N ASP A 264 15.39 0.68 28.49
CA ASP A 264 15.85 1.74 29.39
C ASP A 264 15.63 3.09 28.70
N ASP A 265 14.73 3.92 29.25
CA ASP A 265 14.34 5.23 28.72
C ASP A 265 15.43 6.28 28.87
N ASP A 266 16.31 6.13 29.86
CA ASP A 266 17.39 7.06 30.17
C ASP A 266 18.73 6.60 29.58
N TYR A 267 18.73 5.54 28.76
CA TYR A 267 19.95 5.03 28.12
C TYR A 267 20.58 6.10 27.23
N SER A 268 21.73 6.61 27.65
CA SER A 268 22.33 7.79 27.03
C SER A 268 22.63 7.60 25.54
N ARG A 269 22.19 8.55 24.72
CA ARG A 269 22.52 8.67 23.28
C ARG A 269 24.02 8.71 23.01
N TYR A 270 24.84 9.11 23.98
CA TYR A 270 26.31 9.16 23.81
C TYR A 270 26.98 7.80 23.93
N ASN A 271 26.25 6.76 24.32
CA ASN A 271 26.78 5.40 24.33
C ASN A 271 26.94 4.85 22.91
N PHE A 272 26.15 5.31 21.94
CA PHE A 272 26.12 4.77 20.58
C PHE A 272 27.28 5.29 19.72
N GLY A 273 27.73 4.49 18.76
CA GLY A 273 28.82 4.87 17.84
C GLY A 273 28.42 6.00 16.89
N ILE A 274 27.15 5.98 16.45
CA ILE A 274 26.47 7.11 15.82
C ILE A 274 25.50 7.65 16.86
N THR A 275 25.53 8.94 17.16
CA THR A 275 24.66 9.53 18.19
C THR A 275 23.21 9.63 17.70
N PRO A 276 22.23 8.93 18.31
CA PRO A 276 20.83 9.08 17.98
C PRO A 276 20.26 10.45 18.42
N PRO A 277 19.09 10.85 17.88
CA PRO A 277 18.45 12.13 18.20
C PRO A 277 18.11 12.34 19.68
N GLY A 278 17.91 11.29 20.45
CA GLY A 278 17.56 11.35 21.86
C GLY A 278 17.98 10.09 22.62
N ASP A 279 17.81 10.13 23.94
CA ASP A 279 18.08 9.01 24.84
C ASP A 279 17.01 7.91 24.69
N GLY A 280 17.35 6.74 25.21
CA GLY A 280 16.46 5.60 25.31
C GLY A 280 16.77 4.47 24.32
N ALA A 281 16.67 3.25 24.81
CA ALA A 281 17.02 2.05 24.06
C ALA A 281 16.19 0.82 24.46
N TRP A 282 15.97 -0.05 23.49
CA TRP A 282 15.52 -1.43 23.71
C TRP A 282 16.69 -2.30 24.18
N LEU A 283 16.46 -3.17 25.16
CA LEU A 283 17.37 -4.25 25.50
C LEU A 283 17.04 -5.47 24.64
N VAL A 284 18.03 -5.95 23.89
CA VAL A 284 17.84 -7.00 22.89
C VAL A 284 18.68 -8.23 23.21
N LYS A 285 18.06 -9.41 23.09
CA LYS A 285 18.70 -10.72 23.09
C LYS A 285 19.05 -11.11 21.65
N ASN A 286 20.34 -11.34 21.38
CA ASN A 286 20.83 -11.79 20.09
C ASN A 286 20.83 -13.34 19.98
N SER A 287 21.30 -13.85 18.85
CA SER A 287 21.50 -15.28 18.55
C SER A 287 22.91 -15.58 18.03
N TRP A 288 23.91 -14.79 18.44
CA TRP A 288 25.32 -14.97 18.04
C TRP A 288 26.20 -15.54 19.16
N GLY A 289 25.58 -16.18 20.15
CA GLY A 289 26.26 -16.76 21.31
C GLY A 289 26.46 -15.78 22.45
N ASP A 290 26.64 -16.33 23.65
CA ASP A 290 26.88 -15.60 24.89
C ASP A 290 28.25 -14.91 24.95
N ARG A 291 29.21 -15.34 24.13
CA ARG A 291 30.54 -14.72 23.99
C ARG A 291 30.58 -13.58 22.97
N TRP A 292 29.48 -13.26 22.31
CA TRP A 292 29.45 -12.13 21.39
C TRP A 292 29.33 -10.80 22.15
N GLY A 293 30.31 -9.91 21.94
CA GLY A 293 30.42 -8.66 22.68
C GLY A 293 30.80 -8.88 24.16
N ASN A 294 30.65 -7.84 24.98
CA ASN A 294 30.98 -7.89 26.41
C ASN A 294 29.74 -7.97 27.34
N GLN A 295 28.53 -8.10 26.77
CA GLN A 295 27.26 -8.15 27.51
C GLN A 295 26.53 -9.51 27.38
N GLY A 296 27.27 -10.61 27.21
CA GLY A 296 26.66 -11.94 27.25
C GLY A 296 25.75 -12.26 26.06
N GLY A 297 26.02 -11.67 24.88
CA GLY A 297 25.14 -11.78 23.71
C GLY A 297 23.92 -10.84 23.73
N TYR A 298 23.82 -9.94 24.71
CA TYR A 298 22.83 -8.86 24.76
C TYR A 298 23.45 -7.54 24.32
N TYR A 299 22.62 -6.58 23.94
CA TYR A 299 23.03 -5.22 23.59
C TYR A 299 21.82 -4.28 23.56
N HIS A 300 22.09 -2.98 23.60
CA HIS A 300 21.07 -1.93 23.55
C HIS A 300 20.86 -1.44 22.12
N VAL A 301 19.63 -1.35 21.65
CA VAL A 301 19.29 -0.79 20.33
C VAL A 301 18.50 0.48 20.52
N SER A 302 18.94 1.59 19.94
CA SER A 302 18.29 2.89 20.13
C SER A 302 16.81 2.84 19.75
N TYR A 303 15.95 3.56 20.48
CA TYR A 303 14.55 3.77 20.07
C TYR A 303 14.39 4.43 18.71
N TYR A 304 15.44 5.10 18.22
CA TYR A 304 15.44 5.81 16.94
C TYR A 304 15.95 4.96 15.78
N ASP A 305 16.38 3.71 16.04
CA ASP A 305 16.84 2.81 15.00
C ASP A 305 15.73 2.55 13.96
N ALA A 306 16.10 2.62 12.68
CA ALA A 306 15.14 2.59 11.60
C ALA A 306 14.56 1.20 11.32
N HIS A 307 15.10 0.13 11.90
CA HIS A 307 14.72 -1.24 11.60
C HIS A 307 14.16 -1.97 12.84
N VAL A 308 14.62 -1.65 14.04
CA VAL A 308 14.13 -2.24 15.31
C VAL A 308 12.66 -1.92 15.58
N ALA A 309 12.04 -2.77 16.39
CA ALA A 309 10.63 -2.65 16.79
C ALA A 309 9.68 -2.59 15.57
N LYS A 310 10.05 -3.31 14.51
CA LYS A 310 9.23 -3.55 13.31
C LYS A 310 9.03 -5.04 13.08
N GLY A 311 7.91 -5.39 12.47
CA GLY A 311 7.51 -6.78 12.26
C GLY A 311 7.37 -7.52 13.60
N ASN A 312 6.85 -6.84 14.62
CA ASN A 312 6.85 -7.37 15.98
C ASN A 312 5.91 -8.58 16.09
N CYS A 313 6.33 -9.60 16.83
CA CYS A 313 5.47 -10.73 17.20
C CYS A 313 5.74 -11.18 18.62
N ILE A 314 4.69 -11.46 19.39
CA ILE A 314 4.80 -12.22 20.64
C ILE A 314 4.09 -13.55 20.47
N PHE A 315 4.84 -14.64 20.59
CA PHE A 315 4.30 -16.00 20.51
C PHE A 315 3.87 -16.47 21.90
N VAL A 316 2.57 -16.73 22.06
CA VAL A 316 1.97 -17.23 23.31
C VAL A 316 1.67 -18.71 23.13
N LEU A 317 2.36 -19.54 23.91
CA LEU A 317 2.19 -20.99 23.88
C LEU A 317 1.33 -21.46 25.06
N LYS A 318 0.72 -22.63 24.89
CA LYS A 318 0.05 -23.38 25.97
C LYS A 318 0.49 -24.84 25.95
N ASN A 319 0.23 -25.55 27.04
CA ASN A 319 0.52 -26.98 27.10
C ASN A 319 -0.27 -27.75 26.04
N LYS A 320 0.39 -28.72 25.39
CA LYS A 320 -0.25 -29.63 24.43
C LYS A 320 -1.26 -30.53 25.14
N ASP A 321 -2.51 -30.50 24.70
CA ASP A 321 -3.49 -31.51 25.07
C ASP A 321 -3.30 -32.73 24.16
N ARG A 322 -2.76 -33.81 24.71
CA ARG A 322 -2.42 -35.03 23.96
C ARG A 322 -3.67 -35.80 23.48
N ASN A 323 -4.84 -35.50 24.04
CA ASN A 323 -6.10 -36.13 23.63
C ASN A 323 -6.81 -35.37 22.50
N LYS A 324 -6.25 -34.22 22.07
CA LYS A 324 -6.81 -33.43 20.97
C LYS A 324 -6.17 -33.79 19.64
N SER A 325 -7.02 -33.92 18.62
CA SER A 325 -6.66 -33.94 17.20
C SER A 325 -6.90 -32.56 16.58
N ILE A 326 -6.11 -32.20 15.58
CA ILE A 326 -6.23 -30.98 14.78
C ILE A 326 -6.70 -31.31 13.38
N TRP A 327 -7.60 -30.49 12.84
CA TRP A 327 -8.11 -30.58 11.47
C TRP A 327 -7.83 -29.26 10.75
N TYR A 328 -7.22 -29.30 9.58
CA TYR A 328 -6.87 -28.10 8.80
C TYR A 328 -6.53 -28.45 7.35
N TYR A 329 -6.55 -27.45 6.45
CA TYR A 329 -6.10 -27.57 5.05
C TYR A 329 -5.05 -26.52 4.65
N ASP A 330 -4.70 -25.61 5.56
CA ASP A 330 -3.74 -24.51 5.39
C ASP A 330 -2.39 -24.84 6.08
N ASP A 331 -1.52 -25.59 5.40
CA ASP A 331 -0.19 -25.97 5.90
C ASP A 331 0.76 -24.77 6.09
N LEU A 332 0.63 -23.78 5.23
CA LEU A 332 1.45 -22.57 5.15
C LEU A 332 0.76 -21.37 5.78
N GLY A 333 -0.41 -21.58 6.41
CA GLY A 333 -1.19 -20.55 7.09
C GLY A 333 -1.58 -19.38 6.18
N MET A 334 -1.71 -18.19 6.78
CA MET A 334 -2.17 -16.99 6.07
C MET A 334 -1.08 -16.43 5.14
N THR A 335 -1.12 -16.82 3.88
CA THR A 335 -0.25 -16.28 2.81
C THR A 335 -0.90 -15.14 2.02
N ASP A 336 -2.22 -14.98 2.17
CA ASP A 336 -3.01 -13.91 1.59
C ASP A 336 -4.29 -13.65 2.40
N SER A 337 -5.03 -12.59 2.04
CA SER A 337 -6.35 -12.32 2.58
C SER A 337 -7.29 -11.79 1.49
N ILE A 338 -8.56 -12.17 1.56
CA ILE A 338 -9.59 -11.75 0.60
C ILE A 338 -10.79 -11.15 1.31
N GLY A 339 -11.65 -10.47 0.56
CA GLY A 339 -12.89 -9.93 1.13
C GLY A 339 -13.81 -9.24 0.15
N TYR A 340 -15.02 -9.02 0.63
CA TYR A 340 -16.09 -8.29 -0.08
C TYR A 340 -16.20 -6.86 0.42
N ASN A 341 -16.00 -6.70 1.72
CA ASN A 341 -16.03 -5.47 2.50
C ASN A 341 -15.34 -5.78 3.84
N GLN A 342 -15.69 -5.08 4.91
CA GLN A 342 -15.10 -5.29 6.23
C GLN A 342 -15.58 -6.58 6.93
N THR A 343 -16.55 -7.31 6.42
CA THR A 343 -17.07 -8.56 7.00
C THR A 343 -17.06 -9.68 5.97
N GLY A 344 -16.64 -10.88 6.40
CA GLY A 344 -16.64 -12.08 5.57
C GLY A 344 -16.86 -13.33 6.40
N TRP A 345 -17.46 -14.32 5.77
CA TRP A 345 -17.69 -15.64 6.35
C TRP A 345 -16.81 -16.66 5.66
N PHE A 346 -16.23 -17.56 6.44
CA PHE A 346 -15.42 -18.65 5.93
C PHE A 346 -15.55 -19.90 6.78
N SER A 347 -15.41 -21.05 6.14
CA SER A 347 -15.54 -22.36 6.77
C SER A 347 -14.66 -23.38 6.07
N ASN A 348 -14.17 -24.35 6.83
CA ASN A 348 -13.71 -25.62 6.29
C ASN A 348 -14.77 -26.69 6.56
N ILE A 349 -14.81 -27.74 5.74
CA ILE A 349 -15.55 -28.97 6.03
C ILE A 349 -14.54 -30.06 6.37
N PHE A 350 -14.73 -30.71 7.51
CA PHE A 350 -13.88 -31.79 8.02
C PHE A 350 -14.69 -33.06 8.24
N GLY A 351 -14.00 -34.20 8.24
CA GLY A 351 -14.60 -35.51 8.46
C GLY A 351 -14.49 -36.45 7.25
N PRO A 352 -15.20 -37.59 7.29
CA PRO A 352 -16.10 -37.98 8.36
C PRO A 352 -15.31 -38.35 9.62
N VAL A 353 -15.80 -38.01 10.81
CA VAL A 353 -15.08 -38.40 12.03
C VAL A 353 -15.19 -39.92 12.25
N SER A 354 -14.07 -40.60 12.46
CA SER A 354 -14.03 -42.07 12.62
C SER A 354 -14.74 -42.57 13.89
N ARG A 355 -14.84 -41.71 14.91
CA ARG A 355 -15.53 -41.99 16.18
C ARG A 355 -16.30 -40.78 16.66
N THR A 356 -17.29 -41.02 17.52
CA THR A 356 -18.04 -39.95 18.17
C THR A 356 -17.08 -39.06 18.96
N SER A 357 -17.03 -37.80 18.57
CA SER A 357 -16.06 -36.81 19.01
C SER A 357 -16.78 -35.54 19.48
N GLN A 358 -16.01 -34.61 20.03
CA GLN A 358 -16.47 -33.27 20.34
C GLN A 358 -15.48 -32.24 19.85
N ILE A 359 -16.01 -31.12 19.35
CA ILE A 359 -15.25 -29.90 19.04
C ILE A 359 -15.51 -28.87 20.15
N ASP A 360 -14.44 -28.32 20.72
CA ASP A 360 -14.53 -27.30 21.79
C ASP A 360 -13.61 -26.09 21.56
N GLU A 361 -12.91 -26.07 20.42
CA GLU A 361 -11.94 -25.03 20.10
C GLU A 361 -11.73 -24.94 18.59
N VAL A 362 -11.60 -23.71 18.09
CA VAL A 362 -11.18 -23.40 16.71
C VAL A 362 -9.99 -22.46 16.73
N GLY A 363 -9.15 -22.53 15.71
CA GLY A 363 -8.03 -21.62 15.52
C GLY A 363 -8.06 -21.00 14.13
N PHE A 364 -7.82 -19.70 14.03
CA PHE A 364 -7.83 -19.00 12.75
C PHE A 364 -6.84 -17.84 12.75
N PHE A 365 -6.39 -17.49 11.55
CA PHE A 365 -5.56 -16.30 11.35
C PHE A 365 -6.42 -15.04 11.33
N VAL A 366 -5.83 -13.92 11.73
CA VAL A 366 -6.52 -12.64 11.86
C VAL A 366 -5.74 -11.60 11.05
N PRO A 367 -6.30 -11.07 9.94
CA PRO A 367 -5.54 -10.21 9.03
C PRO A 367 -5.48 -8.74 9.50
N SER A 368 -6.24 -8.35 10.53
CA SER A 368 -6.28 -6.97 11.04
C SER A 368 -6.51 -6.88 12.55
N ASN A 369 -5.90 -5.89 13.20
CA ASN A 369 -6.11 -5.60 14.63
C ASN A 369 -7.58 -5.25 14.93
N GLY A 370 -8.04 -5.63 16.12
CA GLY A 370 -9.41 -5.37 16.60
C GLY A 370 -10.52 -6.06 15.82
N ALA A 371 -10.21 -7.19 15.18
CA ALA A 371 -11.20 -7.97 14.46
C ALA A 371 -12.25 -8.53 15.43
N GLN A 372 -13.52 -8.42 15.06
CA GLN A 372 -14.64 -9.02 15.78
C GLN A 372 -14.99 -10.35 15.13
N TYR A 373 -15.27 -11.37 15.94
CA TYR A 373 -15.62 -12.69 15.44
C TYR A 373 -16.93 -13.21 16.02
N GLU A 374 -17.63 -14.00 15.22
CA GLU A 374 -18.65 -14.96 15.65
C GLU A 374 -18.23 -16.35 15.12
N ILE A 375 -18.27 -17.37 15.97
CA ILE A 375 -17.94 -18.76 15.63
C ILE A 375 -19.20 -19.58 15.73
N TYR A 376 -19.49 -20.29 14.65
CA TYR A 376 -20.57 -21.25 14.57
C TYR A 376 -20.01 -22.64 14.29
N VAL A 377 -20.80 -23.66 14.60
CA VAL A 377 -20.48 -25.05 14.26
C VAL A 377 -21.72 -25.71 13.67
N ASN A 378 -21.53 -26.44 12.56
CA ASN A 378 -22.45 -27.49 12.12
C ASN A 378 -21.75 -28.84 12.37
N THR A 379 -22.33 -29.72 13.18
CA THR A 379 -21.73 -31.02 13.55
C THR A 379 -22.15 -32.19 12.65
N ASN A 380 -22.97 -31.93 11.63
CA ASN A 380 -23.44 -32.92 10.67
C ASN A 380 -23.74 -32.27 9.30
N ILE A 381 -22.72 -31.70 8.67
CA ILE A 381 -22.85 -31.03 7.39
C ILE A 381 -23.03 -32.05 6.25
N GLY A 382 -23.97 -31.80 5.32
CA GLY A 382 -24.28 -32.70 4.20
C GLY A 382 -25.77 -32.96 3.95
N GLY A 383 -26.66 -32.64 4.89
CA GLY A 383 -28.13 -32.68 4.69
C GLY A 383 -28.67 -31.48 3.88
N ASN A 384 -30.00 -31.43 3.67
CA ASN A 384 -30.71 -30.42 2.85
C ASN A 384 -30.46 -28.94 3.24
N SER A 385 -29.81 -28.67 4.37
CA SER A 385 -29.61 -27.34 4.94
C SER A 385 -28.15 -26.85 4.94
N GLY A 386 -27.15 -27.70 4.62
CA GLY A 386 -25.74 -27.31 4.46
C GLY A 386 -25.19 -26.40 5.57
N PHE A 387 -24.60 -25.26 5.20
CA PHE A 387 -24.07 -24.25 6.15
C PHE A 387 -25.15 -23.43 6.89
N ASN A 388 -26.42 -23.58 6.55
CA ASN A 388 -27.51 -22.83 7.19
C ASN A 388 -27.94 -23.45 8.53
N ASP A 389 -27.69 -24.75 8.73
CA ASP A 389 -27.90 -25.44 10.01
C ASP A 389 -26.66 -25.30 10.91
N LYS A 390 -26.41 -24.06 11.37
CA LYS A 390 -25.23 -23.69 12.16
C LYS A 390 -25.61 -23.15 13.53
N VAL A 391 -24.89 -23.57 14.57
CA VAL A 391 -25.11 -23.13 15.96
C VAL A 391 -24.03 -22.15 16.38
N LEU A 392 -24.40 -20.97 16.88
CA LEU A 392 -23.45 -20.00 17.43
C LEU A 392 -22.89 -20.51 18.75
N VAL A 393 -21.56 -20.67 18.82
CA VAL A 393 -20.87 -21.22 20.00
C VAL A 393 -19.97 -20.22 20.71
N ALA A 394 -19.49 -19.19 20.01
CA ALA A 394 -18.69 -18.12 20.60
C ALA A 394 -18.78 -16.81 19.81
N ARG A 395 -18.52 -15.68 20.46
CA ARG A 395 -18.29 -14.38 19.84
C ARG A 395 -17.31 -13.56 20.66
N GLY A 396 -16.59 -12.63 20.04
CA GLY A 396 -15.63 -11.80 20.77
C GLY A 396 -14.87 -10.84 19.88
N THR A 397 -13.77 -10.30 20.41
CA THR A 397 -12.87 -9.40 19.70
C THR A 397 -11.42 -9.86 19.90
N VAL A 398 -10.66 -9.88 18.82
CA VAL A 398 -9.23 -10.15 18.83
C VAL A 398 -8.48 -8.81 18.78
N GLU A 399 -7.74 -8.49 19.83
CA GLU A 399 -7.02 -7.21 19.94
C GLU A 399 -5.93 -7.05 18.85
N ASN A 400 -5.18 -8.12 18.57
CA ASN A 400 -4.04 -8.10 17.64
C ASN A 400 -4.25 -9.10 16.50
N ALA A 401 -3.81 -8.72 15.31
CA ALA A 401 -3.68 -9.56 14.14
C ALA A 401 -2.67 -10.70 14.39
N GLY A 402 -2.62 -11.67 13.48
CA GLY A 402 -1.75 -12.83 13.55
C GLY A 402 -2.56 -14.12 13.62
N TYR A 403 -2.47 -14.86 14.73
CA TYR A 403 -3.22 -16.12 14.94
C TYR A 403 -3.83 -16.16 16.34
N THR A 404 -5.02 -16.75 16.46
CA THR A 404 -5.66 -16.98 17.76
C THR A 404 -6.44 -18.30 17.79
N THR A 405 -6.59 -18.87 18.99
CA THR A 405 -7.49 -19.98 19.28
C THR A 405 -8.63 -19.55 20.21
N VAL A 406 -9.87 -19.94 19.89
CA VAL A 406 -11.06 -19.61 20.68
C VAL A 406 -11.71 -20.90 21.19
N LYS A 407 -11.83 -21.02 22.51
CA LYS A 407 -12.54 -22.11 23.18
C LYS A 407 -14.03 -21.78 23.38
N PHE A 408 -14.86 -22.81 23.36
CA PHE A 408 -16.30 -22.72 23.59
C PHE A 408 -16.86 -24.02 24.21
N ASN A 409 -18.15 -24.03 24.54
CA ASN A 409 -18.81 -25.22 25.10
C ASN A 409 -18.76 -26.38 24.09
N PRO A 410 -18.30 -27.59 24.48
CA PRO A 410 -18.12 -28.69 23.56
C PRO A 410 -19.40 -29.05 22.78
N GLN A 411 -19.25 -29.25 21.46
CA GLN A 411 -20.33 -29.71 20.56
C GLN A 411 -20.04 -31.14 20.11
N LYS A 412 -21.04 -32.03 20.25
CA LYS A 412 -20.93 -33.44 19.87
C LYS A 412 -20.99 -33.63 18.35
N ILE A 413 -20.07 -34.42 17.82
CA ILE A 413 -20.00 -34.86 16.42
C ILE A 413 -20.13 -36.38 16.43
N ASN A 414 -21.14 -36.94 15.77
CA ASN A 414 -21.35 -38.39 15.74
C ASN A 414 -20.34 -39.07 14.79
N ALA A 415 -19.96 -40.31 15.08
CA ALA A 415 -19.16 -41.13 14.17
C ALA A 415 -19.79 -41.16 12.76
N GLY A 416 -18.98 -41.03 11.72
CA GLY A 416 -19.41 -40.96 10.32
C GLY A 416 -19.88 -39.59 9.84
N ALA A 417 -20.06 -38.61 10.74
CA ALA A 417 -20.50 -37.27 10.36
C ALA A 417 -19.35 -36.40 9.85
N TYR A 418 -19.64 -35.57 8.85
CA TYR A 418 -18.83 -34.40 8.51
C TYR A 418 -19.26 -33.22 9.36
N PHE A 419 -18.35 -32.31 9.66
CA PHE A 419 -18.63 -31.12 10.45
C PHE A 419 -17.93 -29.89 9.87
N ALA A 420 -18.45 -28.70 10.21
CA ALA A 420 -17.96 -27.43 9.71
C ALA A 420 -17.86 -26.40 10.84
N PRO A 421 -16.64 -26.02 11.27
CA PRO A 421 -16.45 -24.76 12.00
C PRO A 421 -16.60 -23.59 11.03
N ILE A 422 -17.39 -22.61 11.40
CA ILE A 422 -17.73 -21.45 10.57
C ILE A 422 -17.35 -20.19 11.32
N VAL A 423 -16.57 -19.32 10.69
CA VAL A 423 -16.17 -18.03 11.25
C VAL A 423 -16.77 -16.91 10.43
N LYS A 424 -17.46 -15.99 11.11
CA LYS A 424 -17.74 -14.65 10.61
C LYS A 424 -16.72 -13.72 11.23
N LEU A 425 -15.91 -13.08 10.39
CA LEU A 425 -14.91 -12.11 10.85
C LEU A 425 -15.24 -10.73 10.29
N THR A 426 -15.26 -9.75 11.18
CA THR A 426 -15.39 -8.34 10.84
C THR A 426 -14.09 -7.63 11.20
N THR A 427 -13.46 -6.98 10.22
CA THR A 427 -12.21 -6.23 10.35
C THR A 427 -12.47 -4.73 10.12
N PRO A 428 -12.72 -3.95 11.19
CA PRO A 428 -12.93 -2.52 11.07
C PRO A 428 -11.80 -1.80 10.31
N GLY A 429 -12.17 -0.97 9.33
CA GLY A 429 -11.26 -0.22 8.46
C GLY A 429 -10.44 -1.05 7.48
N TYR A 430 -10.70 -2.35 7.36
CA TYR A 430 -9.95 -3.26 6.50
C TYR A 430 -10.89 -4.17 5.72
N SER A 431 -10.83 -4.16 4.39
CA SER A 431 -11.84 -4.81 3.54
C SER A 431 -11.54 -6.27 3.16
N TYR A 432 -10.56 -6.91 3.82
CA TYR A 432 -10.11 -8.26 3.48
C TYR A 432 -10.13 -9.18 4.71
N PRO A 433 -11.30 -9.47 5.31
CA PRO A 433 -11.42 -10.21 6.56
C PRO A 433 -11.17 -11.72 6.44
N ILE A 434 -11.11 -12.31 5.25
CA ILE A 434 -11.02 -13.77 5.08
C ILE A 434 -9.56 -14.17 4.85
N PRO A 435 -8.86 -14.73 5.85
CA PRO A 435 -7.49 -15.18 5.70
C PRO A 435 -7.44 -16.46 4.86
N ILE A 436 -6.54 -16.52 3.88
CA ILE A 436 -6.39 -17.70 3.02
C ILE A 436 -4.92 -18.13 2.90
N GLU A 437 -4.75 -19.43 2.78
CA GLU A 437 -3.56 -20.01 2.17
C GLU A 437 -3.75 -19.95 0.66
N SER A 438 -2.69 -19.62 -0.06
CA SER A 438 -2.69 -19.56 -1.52
C SER A 438 -1.32 -19.83 -2.07
N MET A 439 -1.31 -20.39 -3.29
CA MET A 439 -0.09 -20.65 -4.05
C MET A 439 0.57 -19.34 -4.50
N ILE A 440 1.81 -19.09 -4.03
CA ILE A 440 2.65 -17.97 -4.46
C ILE A 440 4.03 -18.53 -4.82
N TYR A 441 4.42 -18.43 -6.08
CA TYR A 441 5.68 -19.00 -6.56
C TYR A 441 6.91 -18.33 -5.92
N GLY A 442 7.77 -19.14 -5.30
CA GLY A 442 8.97 -18.71 -4.59
C GLY A 442 8.71 -18.31 -3.13
N TYR A 443 7.55 -18.68 -2.58
CA TYR A 443 7.17 -18.50 -1.19
C TYR A 443 6.31 -19.67 -0.70
N SER A 444 5.10 -19.81 -1.24
CA SER A 444 4.10 -20.81 -0.84
C SER A 444 3.64 -21.66 -2.02
N SER A 445 4.54 -21.99 -2.95
CA SER A 445 4.20 -22.81 -4.11
C SER A 445 3.70 -24.21 -3.74
N ARG A 446 3.85 -24.59 -2.47
CA ARG A 446 3.35 -25.84 -1.88
C ARG A 446 1.91 -25.81 -1.37
N ALA A 447 1.20 -24.68 -1.40
CA ALA A 447 -0.22 -24.59 -1.04
C ALA A 447 -1.08 -25.47 -1.97
N ARG A 448 -2.04 -26.20 -1.40
CA ARG A 448 -2.93 -27.14 -2.12
C ARG A 448 -4.35 -26.91 -1.66
N ALA A 449 -5.32 -27.10 -2.56
CA ALA A 449 -6.73 -27.13 -2.21
C ALA A 449 -7.50 -28.08 -3.13
N GLY A 450 -8.38 -28.87 -2.54
CA GLY A 450 -9.38 -29.66 -3.24
C GLY A 450 -10.75 -28.99 -3.20
N TYR A 451 -11.60 -29.35 -4.17
CA TYR A 451 -13.02 -28.99 -4.10
C TYR A 451 -13.68 -29.57 -2.85
N ASN A 452 -14.71 -28.90 -2.35
CA ASN A 452 -15.46 -29.20 -1.13
C ASN A 452 -14.65 -29.13 0.18
N GLN A 453 -13.49 -28.49 0.20
CA GLN A 453 -12.68 -28.30 1.41
C GLN A 453 -13.01 -26.98 2.11
N SER A 454 -12.79 -25.86 1.42
CA SER A 454 -12.91 -24.51 1.93
C SER A 454 -14.06 -23.77 1.27
N PHE A 455 -14.83 -23.04 2.07
CA PHE A 455 -15.97 -22.28 1.60
C PHE A 455 -15.94 -20.85 2.14
N ILE A 456 -16.42 -19.92 1.32
CA ILE A 456 -16.52 -18.49 1.63
C ILE A 456 -17.93 -17.98 1.37
N SER A 457 -18.33 -16.95 2.10
CA SER A 457 -19.62 -16.29 1.93
C SER A 457 -19.56 -14.82 2.33
N ASN A 458 -20.35 -13.96 1.65
CA ASN A 458 -20.47 -12.54 1.98
C ASN A 458 -21.58 -12.27 3.02
N ASP A 459 -22.57 -13.15 3.14
CA ASP A 459 -23.78 -12.96 3.93
C ASP A 459 -24.03 -14.06 4.97
N GLY A 460 -23.29 -15.17 4.89
CA GLY A 460 -23.41 -16.33 5.78
C GLY A 460 -24.50 -17.33 5.37
N TYR A 461 -25.15 -17.11 4.22
CA TYR A 461 -26.22 -17.94 3.66
C TYR A 461 -25.86 -18.51 2.29
N ASN A 462 -25.25 -17.70 1.42
CA ASN A 462 -24.81 -18.08 0.08
C ASN A 462 -23.32 -18.42 0.11
N TRP A 463 -23.00 -19.70 0.01
CA TRP A 463 -21.64 -20.22 0.15
C TRP A 463 -21.06 -20.67 -1.19
N SER A 464 -19.82 -20.29 -1.48
CA SER A 464 -19.06 -20.77 -2.63
C SER A 464 -17.85 -21.57 -2.16
N ASP A 465 -17.55 -22.64 -2.88
CA ASP A 465 -16.30 -23.37 -2.75
C ASP A 465 -15.14 -22.48 -3.23
N LEU A 466 -14.21 -22.18 -2.32
CA LEU A 466 -13.09 -21.28 -2.60
C LEU A 466 -12.22 -21.81 -3.75
N ALA A 467 -12.06 -23.13 -3.89
CA ALA A 467 -11.23 -23.72 -4.94
C ALA A 467 -11.81 -23.48 -6.35
N ARG A 468 -13.12 -23.22 -6.47
CA ARG A 468 -13.76 -22.79 -7.73
C ARG A 468 -13.34 -21.38 -8.13
N ASN A 469 -13.23 -20.48 -7.14
CA ASN A 469 -12.90 -19.07 -7.38
C ASN A 469 -11.39 -18.82 -7.44
N ARG A 470 -10.62 -19.62 -6.70
CA ARG A 470 -9.16 -19.52 -6.61
C ARG A 470 -8.56 -20.89 -6.37
N SER A 471 -7.93 -21.43 -7.41
CA SER A 471 -7.25 -22.72 -7.34
C SER A 471 -6.15 -22.72 -6.28
N ASN A 472 -5.98 -23.86 -5.61
CA ASN A 472 -4.98 -24.07 -4.55
C ASN A 472 -5.08 -23.05 -3.40
N ALA A 473 -6.29 -22.62 -3.06
CA ALA A 473 -6.55 -21.77 -1.92
C ALA A 473 -7.49 -22.43 -0.91
N ASN A 474 -7.08 -22.40 0.36
CA ASN A 474 -7.86 -22.85 1.49
C ASN A 474 -8.02 -21.71 2.51
N VAL A 475 -9.15 -21.66 3.21
CA VAL A 475 -9.32 -20.68 4.30
C VAL A 475 -8.47 -21.11 5.50
N CYS A 476 -7.86 -20.14 6.18
CA CYS A 476 -6.96 -20.40 7.30
C CYS A 476 -7.75 -20.64 8.60
N LEU A 477 -8.41 -21.80 8.67
CA LEU A 477 -9.29 -22.21 9.77
C LEU A 477 -9.01 -23.64 10.19
N LYS A 478 -8.85 -23.83 11.50
CA LYS A 478 -8.53 -25.10 12.14
C LYS A 478 -9.59 -25.47 13.15
N ALA A 479 -9.91 -26.76 13.25
CA ALA A 479 -10.73 -27.31 14.33
C ALA A 479 -9.90 -28.21 15.24
N PHE A 480 -10.21 -28.16 16.53
CA PHE A 480 -9.61 -29.06 17.51
C PHE A 480 -10.69 -29.95 18.13
N THR A 481 -10.50 -31.26 18.02
CA THR A 481 -11.48 -32.26 18.47
C THR A 481 -10.87 -33.23 19.47
N LYS A 482 -11.70 -33.86 20.29
CA LYS A 482 -11.33 -34.96 21.20
C LYS A 482 -12.43 -36.01 21.23
N ALA A 483 -12.14 -37.19 21.77
CA ALA A 483 -13.16 -38.21 21.98
C ALA A 483 -14.31 -37.67 22.86
N TYR A 484 -15.55 -38.05 22.54
CA TYR A 484 -16.72 -37.66 23.32
C TYR A 484 -16.80 -38.50 24.60
N SER A 485 -16.72 -37.86 25.77
CA SER A 485 -16.87 -38.50 27.08
C SER A 485 -18.28 -38.24 27.62
N GLY A 486 -19.27 -39.02 27.20
CA GLY A 486 -20.58 -39.09 27.87
C GLY A 486 -20.52 -40.04 29.08
N ASN A 487 -21.35 -39.83 30.11
CA ASN A 487 -21.41 -40.72 31.28
C ASN A 487 -21.64 -42.19 30.85
N ASN A 488 -20.78 -43.09 31.34
CA ASN A 488 -20.71 -44.54 31.11
C ASN A 488 -20.26 -45.02 29.72
N VAL A 489 -18.94 -45.22 29.54
CA VAL A 489 -18.32 -46.54 29.23
C VAL A 489 -16.88 -46.52 29.76
N ASN A 490 -16.44 -47.61 30.40
CA ASN A 490 -15.04 -47.83 30.77
C ASN A 490 -14.11 -47.56 29.57
N PRO A 491 -13.09 -46.70 29.69
CA PRO A 491 -12.09 -46.59 28.67
C PRO A 491 -11.25 -47.85 28.75
N ILE A 492 -11.47 -48.82 27.87
CA ILE A 492 -10.32 -49.58 27.40
C ILE A 492 -9.50 -48.52 26.64
N PRO A 493 -8.30 -48.14 27.11
CA PRO A 493 -7.43 -47.30 26.32
C PRO A 493 -6.99 -48.20 25.16
N ASP A 494 -7.69 -48.12 24.04
CA ASP A 494 -7.11 -48.56 22.78
C ASP A 494 -5.80 -47.78 22.58
N PRO A 495 -4.78 -48.41 21.97
CA PRO A 495 -3.44 -47.89 21.95
C PRO A 495 -3.51 -46.43 21.54
N VAL A 496 -2.95 -45.56 22.39
CA VAL A 496 -2.61 -44.21 21.96
C VAL A 496 -1.78 -44.41 20.71
N ASP A 497 -2.34 -44.19 19.53
CA ASP A 497 -1.53 -43.94 18.36
C ASP A 497 -0.72 -42.70 18.74
N PRO A 498 0.60 -42.82 18.94
CA PRO A 498 1.40 -41.71 19.44
C PRO A 498 1.45 -40.55 18.43
N ASN A 499 0.94 -40.75 17.21
CA ASN A 499 0.75 -39.74 16.20
C ASN A 499 -0.74 -39.40 16.00
N PRO A 500 -1.23 -38.23 16.45
CA PRO A 500 -2.28 -37.57 15.70
C PRO A 500 -1.67 -37.14 14.34
N GLN A 501 -1.64 -38.06 13.37
CA GLN A 501 -1.47 -37.71 11.97
C GLN A 501 -2.65 -36.81 11.57
N PRO A 502 -2.43 -35.74 10.79
CA PRO A 502 -3.53 -35.06 10.11
C PRO A 502 -4.30 -36.12 9.31
N ASP A 503 -5.62 -36.21 9.47
CA ASP A 503 -6.45 -36.90 8.48
C ASP A 503 -6.35 -36.05 7.20
N PHE A 504 -5.36 -36.33 6.35
CA PHE A 504 -5.25 -35.75 5.02
C PHE A 504 -6.34 -36.40 4.16
N PRO A 505 -7.38 -35.69 3.67
CA PRO A 505 -8.06 -36.15 2.48
C PRO A 505 -7.09 -35.93 1.32
N GLU A 506 -6.45 -36.99 0.83
CA GLU A 506 -5.65 -36.91 -0.40
C GLU A 506 -6.54 -36.42 -1.55
N PRO A 507 -6.27 -35.25 -2.16
CA PRO A 507 -6.75 -34.99 -3.49
C PRO A 507 -5.78 -35.68 -4.45
N GLU A 508 -6.28 -36.65 -5.22
CA GLU A 508 -5.59 -37.10 -6.44
C GLU A 508 -5.20 -35.86 -7.26
N GLN A 509 -3.90 -35.73 -7.53
CA GLN A 509 -3.25 -34.47 -7.84
C GLN A 509 -3.50 -34.06 -9.30
N GLU A 510 -4.42 -33.11 -9.51
CA GLU A 510 -4.54 -32.40 -10.80
C GLU A 510 -3.42 -31.34 -10.89
N ILE A 511 -2.48 -31.53 -11.81
CA ILE A 511 -1.35 -30.64 -12.04
C ILE A 511 -1.72 -29.70 -13.17
N ARG A 512 -1.96 -28.41 -12.88
CA ARG A 512 -2.42 -27.45 -13.89
C ARG A 512 -1.30 -26.73 -14.61
N VAL A 513 -1.61 -26.25 -15.81
CA VAL A 513 -0.70 -25.40 -16.61
C VAL A 513 -0.41 -24.09 -15.89
N ASN A 514 0.87 -23.78 -15.69
CA ASN A 514 1.35 -22.56 -15.03
C ASN A 514 2.09 -21.59 -15.95
N LYS A 515 2.60 -22.07 -17.08
CA LYS A 515 3.31 -21.25 -18.07
C LYS A 515 3.19 -21.86 -19.45
N ILE A 516 3.00 -21.00 -20.43
CA ILE A 516 3.13 -21.32 -21.85
C ILE A 516 4.35 -20.56 -22.38
N SER A 517 5.21 -21.23 -23.14
CA SER A 517 6.26 -20.58 -23.93
C SER A 517 6.00 -20.80 -25.40
N VAL A 518 6.16 -19.75 -26.21
CA VAL A 518 6.06 -19.77 -27.68
C VAL A 518 7.46 -19.72 -28.30
N SER A 519 7.62 -20.25 -29.51
CA SER A 519 8.90 -20.20 -30.24
C SER A 519 9.28 -18.78 -30.69
N GLU A 520 8.30 -17.96 -31.03
CA GLU A 520 8.45 -16.57 -31.49
C GLU A 520 7.30 -15.73 -30.95
N ASP A 521 7.57 -14.49 -30.53
CA ASP A 521 6.60 -13.54 -29.99
C ASP A 521 6.38 -12.28 -30.86
N ASP A 522 7.15 -12.12 -31.95
CA ASP A 522 6.95 -11.10 -33.00
C ASP A 522 7.28 -11.70 -34.39
N ILE A 523 6.31 -11.67 -35.31
CA ILE A 523 6.36 -12.33 -36.63
C ILE A 523 5.92 -11.35 -37.71
N THR A 524 6.62 -11.33 -38.84
CA THR A 524 6.21 -10.60 -40.05
C THR A 524 5.94 -11.56 -41.20
N LEU A 525 4.76 -11.49 -41.79
CA LEU A 525 4.30 -12.32 -42.91
C LEU A 525 3.81 -11.43 -44.06
N LYS A 526 3.82 -11.92 -45.30
CA LYS A 526 3.07 -11.32 -46.41
C LYS A 526 1.67 -11.88 -46.51
N GLU A 527 0.75 -11.13 -47.10
CA GLU A 527 -0.63 -11.58 -47.34
C GLU A 527 -0.65 -12.96 -48.05
N GLY A 528 -1.32 -13.94 -47.45
CA GLY A 528 -1.36 -15.32 -47.94
C GLY A 528 -0.26 -16.26 -47.40
N GLU A 529 0.75 -15.76 -46.68
CA GLU A 529 1.76 -16.61 -46.04
C GLU A 529 1.25 -17.24 -44.73
N GLU A 530 1.79 -18.40 -44.38
CA GLU A 530 1.46 -19.16 -43.17
C GLU A 530 2.73 -19.50 -42.38
N THR A 531 2.63 -19.52 -41.04
CA THR A 531 3.72 -19.98 -40.17
C THR A 531 3.20 -20.75 -38.97
N GLN A 532 3.95 -21.76 -38.54
CA GLN A 532 3.60 -22.60 -37.40
C GLN A 532 4.28 -22.08 -36.13
N ILE A 533 3.51 -21.86 -35.07
CA ILE A 533 4.08 -21.56 -33.75
C ILE A 533 4.14 -22.80 -32.89
N ASN A 534 5.35 -23.09 -32.40
CA ASN A 534 5.57 -24.18 -31.46
C ASN A 534 5.38 -23.67 -30.04
N THR A 535 4.65 -24.45 -29.23
CA THR A 535 4.38 -24.10 -27.83
C THR A 535 4.84 -25.21 -26.88
N LYS A 536 5.29 -24.80 -25.69
CA LYS A 536 5.54 -25.72 -24.58
C LYS A 536 4.76 -25.27 -23.34
N VAL A 537 4.20 -26.26 -22.66
CA VAL A 537 3.34 -26.12 -21.49
C VAL A 537 4.10 -26.62 -20.27
N TYR A 538 4.12 -25.82 -19.20
CA TYR A 538 4.77 -26.18 -17.94
C TYR A 538 3.76 -26.19 -16.77
N PRO A 539 3.99 -27.03 -15.74
CA PRO A 539 5.03 -28.06 -15.70
C PRO A 539 4.76 -29.18 -16.73
N GLU A 540 5.79 -29.89 -17.18
CA GLU A 540 5.63 -30.90 -18.25
C GLU A 540 4.71 -32.05 -17.85
N ASN A 541 4.46 -32.26 -16.56
CA ASN A 541 3.52 -33.24 -16.04
C ASN A 541 2.11 -32.67 -15.80
N ALA A 542 1.76 -31.52 -16.40
CA ALA A 542 0.40 -31.00 -16.31
C ALA A 542 -0.62 -32.01 -16.85
N THR A 543 -1.72 -32.20 -16.11
CA THR A 543 -2.78 -33.18 -16.35
C THR A 543 -3.61 -32.84 -17.59
N ASN A 544 -3.87 -31.56 -17.85
CA ASN A 544 -4.49 -31.07 -19.09
C ASN A 544 -3.58 -30.03 -19.75
N LYS A 545 -3.09 -30.32 -20.96
CA LYS A 545 -2.16 -29.45 -21.72
C LYS A 545 -2.81 -28.76 -22.92
N GLU A 546 -4.13 -28.85 -23.05
CA GLU A 546 -4.83 -28.26 -24.18
C GLU A 546 -4.69 -26.73 -24.19
N LEU A 547 -4.52 -26.20 -25.40
CA LEU A 547 -4.34 -24.77 -25.65
C LEU A 547 -5.45 -24.26 -26.57
N MET A 548 -5.92 -23.06 -26.29
CA MET A 548 -6.89 -22.34 -27.09
C MET A 548 -6.20 -21.15 -27.76
N TRP A 549 -6.48 -20.96 -29.04
CA TRP A 549 -5.90 -19.89 -29.85
C TRP A 549 -6.96 -18.92 -30.32
N SER A 550 -6.61 -17.63 -30.41
CA SER A 550 -7.50 -16.61 -30.96
C SER A 550 -6.70 -15.43 -31.53
N SER A 551 -7.19 -14.84 -32.62
CA SER A 551 -6.63 -13.61 -33.19
C SER A 551 -7.43 -12.39 -32.72
N SER A 552 -6.74 -11.30 -32.39
CA SER A 552 -7.37 -10.02 -32.03
C SER A 552 -8.02 -9.32 -33.23
N ASN A 553 -7.65 -9.69 -34.46
CA ASN A 553 -8.27 -9.20 -35.68
C ASN A 553 -8.20 -10.29 -36.77
N THR A 554 -9.28 -11.07 -36.86
CA THR A 554 -9.42 -12.17 -37.81
C THR A 554 -9.47 -11.73 -39.27
N ASN A 555 -9.57 -10.43 -39.55
CA ASN A 555 -9.43 -9.91 -40.92
C ASN A 555 -7.96 -9.72 -41.32
N VAL A 556 -7.05 -9.50 -40.36
CA VAL A 556 -5.61 -9.30 -40.61
C VAL A 556 -4.88 -10.65 -40.59
N CYS A 557 -5.13 -11.47 -39.58
CA CYS A 557 -4.55 -12.82 -39.47
C CYS A 557 -5.52 -13.79 -38.80
N ALA A 558 -5.57 -15.03 -39.29
CA ALA A 558 -6.28 -16.13 -38.65
C ALA A 558 -5.30 -17.09 -37.96
N VAL A 559 -5.78 -17.81 -36.95
CA VAL A 559 -5.03 -18.85 -36.25
C VAL A 559 -5.94 -20.05 -36.01
N ASP A 560 -5.42 -21.26 -36.20
CA ASP A 560 -6.16 -22.49 -35.90
C ASP A 560 -5.84 -23.05 -34.51
N ASN A 561 -6.51 -24.14 -34.12
CA ASN A 561 -6.34 -24.75 -32.80
C ASN A 561 -4.96 -25.42 -32.59
N SER A 562 -4.16 -25.56 -33.64
CA SER A 562 -2.80 -26.10 -33.57
C SER A 562 -1.71 -25.02 -33.48
N GLY A 563 -2.08 -23.73 -33.60
CA GLY A 563 -1.15 -22.60 -33.60
C GLY A 563 -0.56 -22.27 -34.97
N LEU A 564 -1.18 -22.73 -36.06
CA LEU A 564 -0.85 -22.31 -37.43
C LEU A 564 -1.48 -20.94 -37.70
N ILE A 565 -0.65 -19.93 -37.95
CA ILE A 565 -1.07 -18.55 -38.22
C ILE A 565 -1.05 -18.30 -39.72
N ARG A 566 -2.16 -17.80 -40.26
CA ARG A 566 -2.32 -17.42 -41.67
C ARG A 566 -2.52 -15.91 -41.82
N ALA A 567 -1.69 -15.27 -42.63
CA ALA A 567 -1.80 -13.87 -42.97
C ALA A 567 -2.93 -13.65 -43.99
N LEU A 568 -3.89 -12.78 -43.68
CA LEU A 568 -5.10 -12.58 -44.50
C LEU A 568 -5.16 -11.23 -45.18
N ASN A 569 -4.89 -10.14 -44.47
CA ASN A 569 -4.85 -8.79 -45.03
C ASN A 569 -3.75 -7.96 -44.36
N PRO A 570 -3.20 -6.94 -45.04
CA PRO A 570 -2.15 -6.10 -44.47
C PRO A 570 -2.61 -5.38 -43.20
N GLY A 571 -1.75 -5.37 -42.18
CA GLY A 571 -2.08 -4.79 -40.89
C GLY A 571 -1.30 -5.41 -39.75
N GLN A 572 -1.72 -5.11 -38.52
CA GLN A 572 -1.15 -5.70 -37.32
C GLN A 572 -2.26 -6.30 -36.46
N CYS A 573 -2.03 -7.51 -35.96
CA CYS A 573 -2.91 -8.25 -35.06
C CYS A 573 -2.06 -8.89 -33.95
N TYR A 574 -2.72 -9.27 -32.87
CA TYR A 574 -2.14 -10.11 -31.83
C TYR A 574 -2.81 -11.47 -31.85
N VAL A 575 -2.01 -12.52 -31.97
CA VAL A 575 -2.47 -13.89 -31.74
C VAL A 575 -2.23 -14.23 -30.27
N THR A 576 -3.27 -14.70 -29.61
CA THR A 576 -3.26 -15.10 -28.19
C THR A 576 -3.35 -16.61 -28.12
N VAL A 577 -2.41 -17.23 -27.41
CA VAL A 577 -2.50 -18.63 -26.98
C VAL A 577 -2.74 -18.67 -25.48
N LYS A 578 -3.76 -19.41 -25.03
CA LYS A 578 -4.11 -19.56 -23.61
C LYS A 578 -4.31 -21.03 -23.27
N SER A 579 -4.07 -21.42 -22.03
CA SER A 579 -4.40 -22.78 -21.59
C SER A 579 -5.92 -22.95 -21.48
N ALA A 580 -6.44 -24.08 -21.95
CA ALA A 580 -7.85 -24.45 -21.75
C ALA A 580 -8.16 -24.74 -20.27
N ASP A 581 -7.21 -25.33 -19.56
CA ASP A 581 -7.25 -25.67 -18.13
C ASP A 581 -7.03 -24.46 -17.21
N ASN A 582 -6.18 -23.52 -17.62
CA ASN A 582 -5.92 -22.27 -16.90
C ASN A 582 -5.91 -21.06 -17.84
N PRO A 583 -7.09 -20.49 -18.18
CA PRO A 583 -7.20 -19.39 -19.14
C PRO A 583 -6.46 -18.10 -18.75
N ARG A 584 -6.00 -17.97 -17.50
CA ARG A 584 -5.16 -16.85 -17.04
C ARG A 584 -3.69 -17.00 -17.44
N VAL A 585 -3.24 -18.20 -17.80
CA VAL A 585 -1.93 -18.45 -18.37
C VAL A 585 -2.06 -18.34 -19.88
N LEU A 586 -1.54 -17.24 -20.42
CA LEU A 586 -1.61 -16.91 -21.84
C LEU A 586 -0.33 -16.21 -22.29
N GLN A 587 -0.10 -16.23 -23.60
CA GLN A 587 1.01 -15.54 -24.25
C GLN A 587 0.51 -14.84 -25.51
N TYR A 588 1.09 -13.68 -25.80
CA TYR A 588 0.80 -12.89 -26.99
C TYR A 588 1.91 -13.04 -28.01
N ILE A 589 1.52 -13.08 -29.27
CA ILE A 589 2.38 -13.07 -30.44
C ILE A 589 1.94 -11.90 -31.31
N ARG A 590 2.83 -10.95 -31.56
CA ARG A 590 2.56 -9.86 -32.49
C ARG A 590 2.74 -10.37 -33.91
N VAL A 591 1.74 -10.17 -34.76
CA VAL A 591 1.80 -10.55 -36.17
C VAL A 591 1.61 -9.30 -37.02
N LYS A 592 2.60 -9.01 -37.88
CA LYS A 592 2.54 -7.94 -38.87
C LYS A 592 2.40 -8.54 -40.26
N VAL A 593 1.26 -8.29 -40.92
CA VAL A 593 1.01 -8.71 -42.29
C VAL A 593 1.34 -7.57 -43.25
N LEU A 594 2.20 -7.84 -44.22
CA LEU A 594 2.62 -6.92 -45.27
C LEU A 594 1.77 -7.15 -46.52
N GLU A 595 1.52 -6.07 -47.27
CA GLU A 595 0.81 -6.10 -48.55
C GLU A 595 1.65 -6.80 -49.63
N ASN A 596 0.97 -7.60 -50.46
CA ASN A 596 1.55 -8.16 -51.66
C ASN A 596 1.65 -7.07 -52.73
N GLU A 597 2.82 -6.92 -53.36
CA GLU A 597 3.02 -5.92 -54.41
C GLU A 597 2.11 -6.22 -55.62
N LYS A 598 1.14 -5.33 -55.90
CA LYS A 598 0.37 -5.34 -57.15
C LYS A 598 0.87 -4.27 -58.13
N PRO A 599 0.76 -4.51 -59.46
CA PRO A 599 1.33 -3.63 -60.49
C PRO A 599 0.62 -2.28 -60.55
N ASN A 600 1.45 -1.27 -60.79
CA ASN A 600 1.14 0.15 -60.75
C ASN A 600 0.09 0.56 -61.82
N ILE A 601 -1.03 1.13 -61.41
CA ILE A 601 -1.83 2.06 -62.22
C ILE A 601 -2.11 3.30 -61.36
N ASP A 602 -1.52 4.39 -61.82
CA ASP A 602 -1.61 5.77 -61.35
C ASP A 602 -3.02 6.34 -61.64
N ASP A 603 -3.55 7.15 -60.72
CA ASP A 603 -4.36 8.32 -61.07
C ASP A 603 -4.58 9.23 -59.84
N SER A 604 -3.63 10.14 -59.68
CA SER A 604 -3.86 11.58 -59.50
C SER A 604 -3.98 12.24 -58.10
N VAL A 605 -2.88 12.97 -57.79
CA VAL A 605 -2.81 14.41 -57.48
C VAL A 605 -3.54 14.96 -56.24
N GLY A 606 -2.74 15.54 -55.32
CA GLY A 606 -3.23 16.71 -54.58
C GLY A 606 -2.65 17.07 -53.21
N LYS A 607 -1.40 16.73 -52.86
CA LYS A 607 -0.60 17.48 -51.86
C LYS A 607 0.87 17.08 -51.96
N ASP A 608 1.76 18.05 -51.88
CA ASP A 608 3.21 17.90 -52.05
C ASP A 608 3.78 17.08 -50.86
N VAL A 609 3.75 15.75 -50.96
CA VAL A 609 4.24 14.85 -49.90
C VAL A 609 5.77 14.79 -50.00
N LYS A 610 6.43 15.37 -48.99
CA LYS A 610 7.88 15.29 -48.80
C LYS A 610 8.29 14.04 -48.03
N VAL A 611 9.54 13.62 -48.19
CA VAL A 611 10.18 12.57 -47.39
C VAL A 611 10.07 12.93 -45.91
N GLN A 612 9.59 11.98 -45.10
CA GLN A 612 9.43 12.14 -43.66
C GLN A 612 10.43 11.29 -42.87
N SER A 613 10.81 10.13 -43.39
CA SER A 613 11.86 9.29 -42.78
C SER A 613 12.58 8.44 -43.82
N ILE A 614 13.83 8.09 -43.53
CA ILE A 614 14.64 7.16 -44.30
C ILE A 614 14.98 6.00 -43.36
N ILE A 615 14.79 4.76 -43.80
CA ILE A 615 15.16 3.56 -43.06
C ILE A 615 16.36 2.93 -43.76
N MET A 616 17.38 2.52 -43.01
CA MET A 616 18.59 1.90 -43.53
C MET A 616 18.81 0.51 -42.92
N TYR A 617 19.11 -0.49 -43.75
CA TYR A 617 19.44 -1.85 -43.32
C TYR A 617 20.74 -2.35 -43.96
N PRO A 618 21.70 -2.85 -43.14
CA PRO A 618 21.69 -2.84 -41.68
C PRO A 618 21.92 -1.43 -41.11
N SER A 619 21.25 -1.09 -40.00
CA SER A 619 21.46 0.19 -39.29
C SER A 619 22.72 0.20 -38.41
N TYR A 620 23.27 -1.00 -38.11
CA TYR A 620 24.57 -1.20 -37.47
C TYR A 620 25.22 -2.46 -38.04
N LYS A 621 26.53 -2.40 -38.35
CA LYS A 621 27.29 -3.57 -38.77
C LYS A 621 28.74 -3.52 -38.27
N LYS A 622 29.21 -4.65 -37.75
CA LYS A 622 30.60 -4.90 -37.38
C LYS A 622 31.25 -5.77 -38.47
N THR A 623 32.42 -5.39 -38.96
CA THR A 623 33.04 -5.99 -40.15
C THR A 623 34.56 -5.79 -40.14
N LYS A 624 35.31 -6.41 -41.06
CA LYS A 624 36.78 -6.31 -41.14
C LYS A 624 37.23 -5.43 -42.32
N VAL A 625 38.47 -4.94 -42.27
CA VAL A 625 39.08 -4.24 -43.42
C VAL A 625 39.06 -5.15 -44.66
N GLY A 626 38.63 -4.60 -45.79
CA GLY A 626 38.47 -5.29 -47.07
C GLY A 626 37.05 -5.79 -47.35
N ASP A 627 36.17 -5.87 -46.35
CA ASP A 627 34.80 -6.35 -46.53
C ASP A 627 33.95 -5.38 -47.36
N LYS A 628 33.06 -5.96 -48.18
CA LYS A 628 32.08 -5.23 -48.99
C LYS A 628 30.67 -5.73 -48.70
N PHE A 629 29.73 -4.82 -48.54
CA PHE A 629 28.32 -5.18 -48.37
C PHE A 629 27.39 -4.06 -48.82
N ARG A 630 26.17 -4.44 -49.21
CA ARG A 630 25.16 -3.49 -49.63
C ARG A 630 24.38 -2.93 -48.43
N ILE A 631 24.03 -1.66 -48.48
CA ILE A 631 23.13 -1.00 -47.53
C ILE A 631 21.82 -0.64 -48.23
N ASP A 632 20.74 -1.26 -47.79
CA ASP A 632 19.42 -1.07 -48.38
C ASP A 632 18.71 0.08 -47.68
N THR A 633 18.05 0.93 -48.47
CA THR A 633 17.39 2.14 -47.97
C THR A 633 15.94 2.20 -48.41
N ARG A 634 15.05 2.58 -47.51
CA ARG A 634 13.63 2.80 -47.81
C ARG A 634 13.18 4.18 -47.34
N VAL A 635 12.59 4.95 -48.24
CA VAL A 635 12.03 6.26 -47.97
C VAL A 635 10.55 6.15 -47.61
N LEU A 636 10.13 6.88 -46.58
CA LEU A 636 8.75 6.95 -46.13
C LEU A 636 8.27 8.43 -46.02
N PRO A 637 7.00 8.70 -46.33
CA PRO A 637 6.05 7.77 -46.92
C PRO A 637 6.45 7.42 -48.36
N ALA A 638 6.08 6.23 -48.84
CA ALA A 638 6.52 5.73 -50.15
C ALA A 638 6.01 6.60 -51.32
N ASN A 639 4.93 7.38 -51.09
CA ASN A 639 4.37 8.34 -52.05
C ASN A 639 5.03 9.73 -51.98
N ALA A 640 6.21 9.86 -51.37
CA ALA A 640 6.97 11.10 -51.43
C ALA A 640 7.29 11.44 -52.90
N LYS A 641 7.03 12.69 -53.31
CA LYS A 641 7.13 13.12 -54.71
C LYS A 641 8.54 13.01 -55.29
N ASN A 642 9.55 13.19 -54.44
CA ASN A 642 10.95 12.93 -54.80
C ASN A 642 11.58 12.04 -53.71
N PRO A 643 11.54 10.70 -53.86
CA PRO A 643 12.08 9.78 -52.86
C PRO A 643 13.59 9.54 -53.02
N GLN A 644 14.27 10.32 -53.87
CA GLN A 644 15.70 10.14 -54.09
C GLN A 644 16.50 10.53 -52.85
N ILE A 645 17.57 9.78 -52.61
CA ILE A 645 18.49 10.00 -51.52
C ILE A 645 19.92 9.99 -52.05
N THR A 646 20.80 10.72 -51.37
CA THR A 646 22.25 10.56 -51.54
C THR A 646 22.81 9.77 -50.36
N LEU A 647 23.80 8.93 -50.64
CA LEU A 647 24.59 8.22 -49.65
C LEU A 647 25.99 8.79 -49.64
N GLU A 648 26.49 9.14 -48.45
CA GLU A 648 27.86 9.59 -48.25
C GLU A 648 28.45 8.89 -47.03
N SER A 649 29.76 8.67 -47.04
CA SER A 649 30.47 8.27 -45.83
C SER A 649 30.90 9.48 -45.03
N SER A 650 30.79 9.40 -43.70
CA SER A 650 31.34 10.43 -42.82
C SER A 650 32.88 10.42 -42.80
N ASP A 651 33.51 9.34 -43.28
CA ASP A 651 34.96 9.21 -43.46
C ASP A 651 35.27 8.14 -44.51
N GLU A 652 35.48 8.59 -45.76
CA GLU A 652 35.80 7.72 -46.91
C GLU A 652 37.11 6.93 -46.71
N ASN A 653 38.00 7.37 -45.82
CA ASN A 653 39.22 6.62 -45.51
C ASN A 653 38.93 5.36 -44.68
N ILE A 654 37.88 5.35 -43.84
CA ILE A 654 37.51 4.18 -43.02
C ILE A 654 36.58 3.25 -43.82
N ALA A 655 35.53 3.80 -44.45
CA ALA A 655 34.73 3.06 -45.42
C ALA A 655 34.15 4.01 -46.47
N SER A 656 34.16 3.61 -47.73
CA SER A 656 33.55 4.36 -48.84
C SER A 656 32.20 3.78 -49.21
N VAL A 657 31.30 4.60 -49.76
CA VAL A 657 29.98 4.15 -50.23
C VAL A 657 29.71 4.63 -51.66
N ASN A 658 29.38 3.70 -52.55
CA ASN A 658 29.00 4.01 -53.93
C ASN A 658 27.87 3.08 -54.39
N ASN A 659 26.79 3.61 -54.95
CA ASN A 659 25.62 2.85 -55.43
C ASN A 659 25.09 1.84 -54.40
N SER A 660 25.01 2.30 -53.14
CA SER A 660 24.62 1.50 -51.96
C SER A 660 25.58 0.38 -51.57
N MET A 661 26.74 0.25 -52.20
CA MET A 661 27.80 -0.69 -51.81
C MET A 661 28.80 0.02 -50.89
N VAL A 662 28.98 -0.51 -49.68
CA VAL A 662 29.97 -0.04 -48.71
C VAL A 662 31.23 -0.88 -48.83
N VAL A 663 32.39 -0.24 -48.93
CA VAL A 663 33.72 -0.88 -48.96
C VAL A 663 34.52 -0.42 -47.75
N CYS A 664 34.98 -1.36 -46.93
CA CYS A 664 35.69 -1.05 -45.69
C CYS A 664 37.20 -0.94 -45.94
N ASN A 665 37.76 0.26 -45.84
CA ASN A 665 39.11 0.58 -46.29
C ASN A 665 40.14 0.57 -45.15
N ASN A 666 39.81 1.11 -43.98
CA ASN A 666 40.70 1.16 -42.81
C ASN A 666 39.94 0.90 -41.51
N PRO A 667 40.64 0.49 -40.43
CA PRO A 667 40.00 0.28 -39.13
C PRO A 667 39.46 1.56 -38.52
N GLY A 668 38.25 1.50 -37.96
CA GLY A 668 37.61 2.65 -37.35
C GLY A 668 36.10 2.56 -37.35
N LYS A 669 35.46 3.59 -36.77
CA LYS A 669 34.01 3.70 -36.73
C LYS A 669 33.58 4.82 -37.67
N VAL A 670 32.71 4.50 -38.61
CA VAL A 670 32.25 5.45 -39.65
C VAL A 670 30.73 5.38 -39.79
N LYS A 671 30.10 6.50 -40.16
CA LYS A 671 28.67 6.58 -40.45
C LYS A 671 28.46 6.63 -41.95
N ILE A 672 27.58 5.78 -42.46
CA ILE A 672 27.05 5.94 -43.82
C ILE A 672 25.73 6.68 -43.70
N ILE A 673 25.66 7.88 -44.29
CA ILE A 673 24.57 8.83 -44.11
C ILE A 673 23.72 8.87 -45.37
N ALA A 674 22.42 8.66 -45.22
CA ALA A 674 21.42 8.87 -46.26
C ALA A 674 20.75 10.24 -46.07
N LYS A 675 20.70 11.07 -47.12
CA LYS A 675 20.01 12.38 -47.11
C LYS A 675 18.97 12.45 -48.22
N SER A 676 17.77 12.93 -47.90
CA SER A 676 16.71 13.21 -48.87
C SER A 676 17.09 14.35 -49.80
N THR A 677 16.80 14.26 -51.10
CA THR A 677 17.09 15.33 -52.08
C THR A 677 15.89 16.23 -52.40
N ASP A 678 14.74 16.03 -51.74
CA ASP A 678 13.48 16.76 -51.98
C ASP A 678 13.36 18.07 -51.18
N GLY A 679 14.43 18.48 -50.49
CA GLY A 679 14.44 19.65 -49.62
C GLY A 679 13.65 19.48 -48.31
N SER A 680 13.35 18.25 -47.89
CA SER A 680 12.79 17.95 -46.55
C SER A 680 13.82 18.00 -45.42
N ASN A 681 15.12 17.99 -45.77
CA ASN A 681 16.25 17.88 -44.83
C ASN A 681 16.22 16.63 -43.94
N VAL A 682 15.51 15.58 -44.37
CA VAL A 682 15.47 14.31 -43.65
C VAL A 682 16.74 13.52 -43.93
N SER A 683 17.40 13.08 -42.87
CA SER A 683 18.57 12.20 -42.96
C SER A 683 18.49 11.07 -41.95
N ASN A 684 19.13 9.95 -42.27
CA ASN A 684 19.37 8.86 -41.33
C ASN A 684 20.77 8.30 -41.58
N PHE A 685 21.31 7.52 -40.64
CA PHE A 685 22.64 6.94 -40.79
C PHE A 685 22.71 5.52 -40.26
N ALA A 686 23.59 4.72 -40.87
CA ALA A 686 24.03 3.44 -40.32
C ALA A 686 25.44 3.55 -39.77
N VAL A 687 25.70 2.83 -38.68
CA VAL A 687 27.02 2.82 -38.02
C VAL A 687 27.79 1.58 -38.43
N ILE A 688 28.93 1.78 -39.08
CA ILE A 688 29.85 0.71 -39.48
C ILE A 688 31.07 0.74 -38.57
N TYR A 689 31.41 -0.42 -38.01
CA TYR A 689 32.64 -0.61 -37.23
C TYR A 689 33.55 -1.58 -37.98
N VAL A 690 34.65 -1.04 -38.50
CA VAL A 690 35.68 -1.79 -39.23
C VAL A 690 36.81 -2.17 -38.28
N GLU A 691 37.06 -3.47 -38.14
CA GLU A 691 38.04 -4.02 -37.21
C GLU A 691 39.47 -4.03 -37.79
N GLY A 692 40.44 -3.59 -36.98
CA GLY A 692 41.90 -3.63 -37.23
C GLY A 692 42.68 -2.55 -36.45
N ASP A 693 44.01 -2.49 -36.61
CA ASP A 693 44.88 -1.50 -35.94
C ASP A 693 45.16 -0.28 -36.85
N SER A 694 44.77 0.93 -36.42
CA SER A 694 44.97 2.18 -37.21
C SER A 694 46.33 2.86 -36.94
N PRO A 695 47.04 3.38 -37.99
CA PRO A 695 48.33 4.07 -37.86
C PRO A 695 48.31 5.41 -37.09
N GLU A 696 47.15 6.05 -36.94
CA GLU A 696 47.02 7.36 -36.24
C GLU A 696 46.93 7.22 -34.72
N SER A 697 46.86 6.00 -34.20
CA SER A 697 46.60 5.74 -32.77
C SER A 697 47.75 6.05 -31.82
N LYS A 698 48.94 6.48 -32.28
CA LYS A 698 50.09 6.62 -31.38
C LYS A 698 50.05 7.84 -30.45
N ASN A 699 49.30 8.90 -30.76
CA ASN A 699 49.24 10.13 -29.95
C ASN A 699 47.83 10.57 -29.51
N ALA A 700 46.80 9.74 -29.70
CA ALA A 700 45.42 10.12 -29.38
C ALA A 700 45.09 10.00 -27.88
N VAL A 701 44.42 11.02 -27.33
CA VAL A 701 43.68 10.94 -26.06
C VAL A 701 42.40 10.15 -26.32
N ASN A 702 42.04 9.23 -25.42
CA ASN A 702 40.83 8.42 -25.51
C ASN A 702 39.86 8.85 -24.42
N ILE A 703 38.57 8.98 -24.75
CA ILE A 703 37.51 9.30 -23.81
C ILE A 703 36.53 8.14 -23.76
N LYS A 704 36.15 7.73 -22.56
CA LYS A 704 35.00 6.86 -22.33
C LYS A 704 34.05 7.56 -21.38
N SER A 705 32.91 7.99 -21.90
CA SER A 705 31.87 8.64 -21.11
C SER A 705 30.71 7.71 -20.77
N ASN A 706 30.02 8.01 -19.68
CA ASN A 706 28.82 7.29 -19.26
C ASN A 706 27.90 8.21 -18.43
N ALA A 707 26.60 8.16 -18.72
CA ALA A 707 25.60 8.71 -17.82
C ALA A 707 25.29 7.67 -16.74
N TYR A 708 25.21 8.10 -15.48
CA TYR A 708 24.88 7.19 -14.37
C TYR A 708 23.50 6.56 -14.53
N ARG A 709 22.57 7.29 -15.14
CA ARG A 709 21.25 6.81 -15.53
C ARG A 709 20.94 7.28 -16.95
N ASN A 710 20.52 6.34 -17.81
CA ASN A 710 20.09 6.63 -19.18
C ASN A 710 18.69 7.26 -19.23
N SER A 711 17.92 7.18 -18.14
CA SER A 711 16.67 7.92 -17.97
C SER A 711 16.44 8.28 -16.49
N ILE A 712 15.90 9.46 -16.24
CA ILE A 712 15.50 9.96 -14.91
C ILE A 712 14.12 10.61 -14.96
N SER A 713 13.51 10.83 -13.80
CA SER A 713 12.29 11.65 -13.70
C SER A 713 12.62 13.13 -13.50
N ILE A 714 11.80 14.02 -14.06
CA ILE A 714 11.92 15.47 -13.87
C ILE A 714 11.95 15.82 -12.38
N GLY A 715 12.89 16.67 -11.97
CA GLY A 715 13.14 17.00 -10.56
C GLY A 715 14.15 16.09 -9.84
N ASN A 716 14.68 15.06 -10.49
CA ASN A 716 15.80 14.26 -9.97
C ASN A 716 17.15 14.73 -10.53
N THR A 717 18.24 14.32 -9.88
CA THR A 717 19.61 14.57 -10.33
C THR A 717 20.14 13.44 -11.24
N ASN A 718 21.15 13.75 -12.05
CA ASN A 718 21.91 12.77 -12.82
C ASN A 718 23.40 13.14 -12.82
N ASN A 719 24.27 12.16 -13.04
CA ASN A 719 25.72 12.38 -13.09
C ASN A 719 26.28 11.84 -14.39
N ILE A 720 27.34 12.48 -14.87
CA ILE A 720 28.06 12.06 -16.06
C ILE A 720 29.52 11.88 -15.68
N SER A 721 30.06 10.71 -15.98
CA SER A 721 31.49 10.44 -15.85
C SER A 721 32.16 10.41 -17.20
N ALA A 722 33.36 10.96 -17.29
CA ALA A 722 34.29 10.77 -18.40
C ALA A 722 35.61 10.20 -17.85
N ILE A 723 36.11 9.13 -18.46
CA ILE A 723 37.44 8.59 -18.20
C ILE A 723 38.32 8.90 -19.39
N VAL A 724 39.46 9.55 -19.13
CA VAL A 724 40.41 10.00 -20.14
C VAL A 724 41.71 9.20 -20.02
N THR A 725 42.11 8.53 -21.09
CA THR A 725 43.33 7.73 -21.15
C THR A 725 44.19 8.10 -22.36
N ASP A 726 45.46 7.76 -22.35
CA ASP A 726 46.31 7.84 -23.55
C ASP A 726 46.06 6.67 -24.50
N SER A 727 46.83 6.63 -25.60
CA SER A 727 46.84 5.56 -26.59
C SER A 727 47.18 4.17 -26.02
N ASN A 728 47.90 4.12 -24.89
CA ASN A 728 48.25 2.88 -24.18
C ASN A 728 47.26 2.54 -23.04
N LYS A 729 46.09 3.18 -23.01
CA LYS A 729 45.05 3.02 -21.96
C LYS A 729 45.53 3.44 -20.56
N ARG A 730 46.57 4.25 -20.44
CA ARG A 730 47.01 4.81 -19.15
C ARG A 730 46.18 6.04 -18.82
N ASN A 731 45.75 6.16 -17.58
CA ASN A 731 44.92 7.27 -17.11
C ASN A 731 45.66 8.62 -17.21
N ILE A 732 45.02 9.63 -17.82
CA ILE A 732 45.58 10.98 -17.93
C ILE A 732 45.00 11.83 -16.80
N ARG A 733 45.85 12.22 -15.84
CA ARG A 733 45.51 13.15 -14.76
C ARG A 733 45.54 14.60 -15.27
N ASN A 734 44.67 15.45 -14.72
CA ASN A 734 44.55 16.88 -15.03
C ASN A 734 44.23 17.20 -16.51
N ALA A 735 43.71 16.24 -17.28
CA ALA A 735 43.13 16.53 -18.59
C ALA A 735 41.91 17.44 -18.37
N LYS A 736 41.79 18.50 -19.17
CA LYS A 736 40.61 19.36 -19.17
C LYS A 736 39.48 18.64 -19.86
N VAL A 737 38.30 18.61 -19.25
CA VAL A 737 37.10 17.96 -19.80
C VAL A 737 35.98 18.98 -19.83
N LYS A 738 35.53 19.36 -21.02
CA LYS A 738 34.39 20.25 -21.24
C LYS A 738 33.15 19.42 -21.51
N PHE A 739 32.10 19.66 -20.74
CA PHE A 739 30.77 19.09 -20.90
C PHE A 739 29.84 20.16 -21.45
N THR A 740 29.28 19.93 -22.64
CA THR A 740 28.25 20.79 -23.25
C THR A 740 26.93 20.01 -23.26
N ILE A 741 26.01 20.40 -22.38
CA ILE A 741 24.68 19.79 -22.26
C ILE A 741 23.66 20.61 -23.07
N ASN A 742 23.06 19.96 -24.05
CA ASN A 742 21.98 20.49 -24.87
C ASN A 742 20.63 20.05 -24.28
N LYS A 743 19.85 21.01 -23.78
CA LYS A 743 18.48 20.78 -23.30
C LYS A 743 17.52 20.51 -24.48
N PRO A 744 16.35 19.90 -24.23
CA PRO A 744 15.28 19.75 -25.23
C PRO A 744 14.87 21.07 -25.91
N SER A 745 14.82 22.18 -25.16
CA SER A 745 14.56 23.53 -25.69
C SER A 745 15.67 24.13 -26.55
N LYS A 746 16.77 23.39 -26.78
CA LYS A 746 18.02 23.83 -27.42
C LYS A 746 18.82 24.87 -26.63
N LYS A 747 18.46 25.14 -25.36
CA LYS A 747 19.32 25.89 -24.43
C LYS A 747 20.53 25.04 -24.05
N MET A 748 21.70 25.67 -23.91
CA MET A 748 22.95 24.99 -23.59
C MET A 748 23.45 25.31 -22.18
N ILE A 749 24.03 24.30 -21.52
CA ILE A 749 24.81 24.45 -20.29
C ILE A 749 26.22 23.96 -20.60
N GLU A 750 27.25 24.76 -20.30
CA GLU A 750 28.65 24.35 -20.45
C GLU A 750 29.35 24.33 -19.10
N LYS A 751 30.10 23.26 -18.83
CA LYS A 751 30.90 23.10 -17.61
C LYS A 751 32.24 22.47 -17.94
N GLU A 752 33.32 23.02 -17.40
CA GLU A 752 34.66 22.47 -17.55
C GLU A 752 35.16 21.92 -16.21
N LEU A 753 35.74 20.74 -16.24
CA LEU A 753 36.31 20.04 -15.08
C LEU A 753 37.69 19.46 -15.47
N THR A 754 38.43 18.96 -14.49
CA THR A 754 39.70 18.25 -14.73
C THR A 754 39.65 16.82 -14.23
N THR A 755 40.40 15.92 -14.87
CA THR A 755 40.47 14.53 -14.44
C THR A 755 41.34 14.33 -13.19
N ASN A 756 40.92 13.43 -12.31
CA ASN A 756 41.70 13.02 -11.14
C ASN A 756 42.85 12.05 -11.50
N TYR A 757 43.55 11.50 -10.49
CA TYR A 757 44.67 10.55 -10.70
C TYR A 757 44.26 9.24 -11.40
N ARG A 758 42.96 8.92 -11.46
CA ARG A 758 42.40 7.79 -12.20
C ARG A 758 41.94 8.17 -13.60
N GLY A 759 42.26 9.37 -14.07
CA GLY A 759 41.81 9.87 -15.37
C GLY A 759 40.31 10.19 -15.42
N GLN A 760 39.63 10.23 -14.27
CA GLN A 760 38.19 10.37 -14.20
C GLN A 760 37.78 11.81 -13.88
N SER A 761 36.80 12.33 -14.62
CA SER A 761 36.07 13.56 -14.35
C SER A 761 34.58 13.24 -14.19
N ILE A 762 33.93 13.77 -13.15
CA ILE A 762 32.49 13.53 -12.89
C ILE A 762 31.77 14.87 -12.81
N LEU A 763 30.82 15.07 -13.72
CA LEU A 763 29.89 16.17 -13.68
C LEU A 763 28.61 15.76 -12.91
N TYR A 764 28.27 16.54 -11.89
CA TYR A 764 27.01 16.42 -11.15
C TYR A 764 25.99 17.41 -11.70
N LEU A 765 24.88 16.91 -12.25
CA LEU A 765 23.77 17.72 -12.75
C LEU A 765 22.66 17.78 -11.71
N LYS A 766 22.33 18.99 -11.29
CA LYS A 766 21.30 19.25 -10.29
C LYS A 766 19.90 19.17 -10.91
N ALA A 767 18.89 18.95 -10.08
CA ALA A 767 17.50 18.82 -10.52
C ALA A 767 16.99 20.06 -11.28
N ASN A 768 17.42 21.26 -10.90
CA ASN A 768 17.08 22.51 -11.57
C ASN A 768 17.81 22.71 -12.92
N GLU A 769 18.85 21.93 -13.20
CA GLU A 769 19.54 21.91 -14.50
C GLU A 769 18.87 20.91 -15.46
N LEU A 770 18.03 20.01 -14.91
CA LEU A 770 17.28 18.93 -15.58
C LEU A 770 15.76 19.16 -15.45
N ASP A 771 15.34 20.39 -15.76
CA ASP A 771 14.02 20.96 -15.56
C ASP A 771 13.07 20.83 -16.76
N GLU A 772 13.51 20.22 -17.85
CA GLU A 772 12.72 20.02 -19.07
C GLU A 772 12.50 18.53 -19.32
N VAL A 773 11.33 18.16 -19.82
CA VAL A 773 11.05 16.79 -20.25
C VAL A 773 11.63 16.60 -21.66
N GLY A 774 12.36 15.51 -21.87
CA GLY A 774 12.92 15.14 -23.17
C GLY A 774 14.36 14.64 -23.10
N ASN A 775 14.98 14.51 -24.28
CA ASN A 775 16.34 14.02 -24.41
C ASN A 775 17.35 15.14 -24.19
N TYR A 776 18.28 14.91 -23.26
CA TYR A 776 19.45 15.75 -23.04
C TYR A 776 20.63 15.12 -23.78
N ASN A 777 21.24 15.87 -24.70
CA ASN A 777 22.42 15.43 -25.43
C ASN A 777 23.66 16.09 -24.83
N VAL A 778 24.69 15.31 -24.52
CA VAL A 778 25.90 15.80 -23.88
C VAL A 778 27.10 15.51 -24.76
N ASN A 779 27.73 16.60 -25.22
CA ASN A 779 28.98 16.56 -25.95
C ASN A 779 30.11 16.75 -24.93
N ILE A 780 31.13 15.90 -24.99
CA ILE A 780 32.20 15.84 -24.01
C ILE A 780 33.50 15.92 -24.77
N SER A 781 34.25 17.01 -24.63
CA SER A 781 35.59 17.11 -25.20
C SER A 781 36.63 17.04 -24.08
N ALA A 782 37.74 16.35 -24.32
CA ALA A 782 38.88 16.32 -23.41
C ALA A 782 40.16 16.73 -24.10
N THR A 783 40.99 17.49 -23.39
CA THR A 783 42.30 17.98 -23.84
C THR A 783 43.37 17.61 -22.82
N ASP A 784 44.43 16.93 -23.25
CA ASP A 784 45.58 16.67 -22.39
C ASP A 784 46.51 17.89 -22.28
N SER A 785 47.56 17.80 -21.45
CA SER A 785 48.52 18.88 -21.25
C SER A 785 49.39 19.18 -22.48
N LYS A 786 49.36 18.34 -23.51
CA LYS A 786 50.11 18.49 -24.77
C LYS A 786 49.24 19.07 -25.90
N GLY A 787 47.97 19.37 -25.62
CA GLY A 787 47.03 19.91 -26.60
C GLY A 787 46.34 18.85 -27.46
N ASN A 788 46.52 17.56 -27.17
CA ASN A 788 45.79 16.50 -27.88
C ASN A 788 44.35 16.50 -27.41
N THR A 789 43.40 16.46 -28.36
CA THR A 789 41.97 16.50 -28.09
C THR A 789 41.27 15.24 -28.57
N ASN A 790 40.17 14.90 -27.92
CA ASN A 790 39.19 13.96 -28.44
C ASN A 790 37.79 14.35 -27.94
N GLU A 791 36.76 13.78 -28.53
CA GLU A 791 35.36 14.02 -28.19
C GLU A 791 34.60 12.72 -28.03
N ASP A 792 33.63 12.73 -27.11
CA ASP A 792 32.66 11.67 -26.92
C ASP A 792 31.27 12.29 -26.75
N ASN A 793 30.24 11.52 -27.06
CA ASN A 793 28.86 12.00 -27.01
C ASN A 793 27.96 10.97 -26.36
N LEU A 794 27.08 11.43 -25.49
CA LEU A 794 26.05 10.59 -24.88
C LEU A 794 24.72 11.32 -24.79
N SER A 795 23.66 10.58 -24.51
CA SER A 795 22.36 11.15 -24.21
C SER A 795 21.68 10.42 -23.06
N PHE A 796 20.79 11.13 -22.36
CA PHE A 796 19.89 10.55 -21.37
C PHE A 796 18.54 11.27 -21.40
N GLU A 797 17.49 10.58 -20.97
CA GLU A 797 16.12 11.05 -21.08
C GLU A 797 15.55 11.51 -19.73
N VAL A 798 14.98 12.71 -19.67
CA VAL A 798 14.21 13.18 -18.52
C VAL A 798 12.72 13.00 -18.81
N LYS A 799 12.04 12.18 -18.01
CA LYS A 799 10.61 11.86 -18.13
C LYS A 799 9.78 12.54 -17.07
N ASP A 800 8.56 12.97 -17.41
CA ASP A 800 7.58 13.34 -16.38
C ASP A 800 6.71 12.13 -15.99
N ASN A 801 7.24 11.34 -15.05
CA ASN A 801 6.59 10.17 -14.46
C ASN A 801 5.73 10.52 -13.23
N ARG A 802 5.52 11.80 -12.93
CA ARG A 802 4.65 12.19 -11.80
C ARG A 802 3.23 11.72 -12.06
N ALA A 803 2.55 11.27 -11.02
CA ALA A 803 1.17 10.80 -11.12
C ALA A 803 0.24 11.97 -11.52
N THR A 804 -0.81 11.70 -12.30
CA THR A 804 -1.87 12.67 -12.58
C THR A 804 -2.93 12.62 -11.49
N PHE A 805 -3.70 13.69 -11.34
CA PHE A 805 -4.93 13.69 -10.57
C PHE A 805 -5.94 14.63 -11.23
N GLU A 806 -7.22 14.33 -11.05
CA GLU A 806 -8.33 15.13 -11.55
C GLU A 806 -8.69 16.19 -10.52
N THR A 807 -8.97 17.39 -10.99
CA THR A 807 -9.55 18.48 -10.21
C THR A 807 -10.94 18.76 -10.73
N LYS A 808 -11.94 18.62 -9.86
CA LYS A 808 -13.33 18.97 -10.16
C LYS A 808 -13.73 20.21 -9.39
N VAL A 809 -14.33 21.18 -10.07
CA VAL A 809 -14.93 22.37 -9.44
C VAL A 809 -16.43 22.27 -9.58
N ASP A 810 -17.12 22.09 -8.46
CA ASP A 810 -18.58 21.97 -8.40
C ASP A 810 -19.20 23.14 -7.65
N LEU A 811 -20.36 23.57 -8.14
CA LEU A 811 -21.22 24.53 -7.47
C LEU A 811 -22.40 23.81 -6.84
N LYS A 812 -22.74 24.16 -5.60
CA LYS A 812 -23.97 23.65 -4.97
C LYS A 812 -25.21 24.04 -5.79
N ASN A 813 -25.22 25.25 -6.34
CA ASN A 813 -26.22 25.74 -7.28
C ASN A 813 -25.49 26.44 -8.43
N ALA A 814 -25.72 26.02 -9.68
CA ALA A 814 -25.11 26.64 -10.87
C ALA A 814 -25.70 28.03 -11.17
N GLU A 815 -26.91 28.29 -10.68
CA GLU A 815 -27.57 29.59 -10.76
C GLU A 815 -28.02 30.05 -9.37
N ILE A 816 -27.78 31.32 -9.05
CA ILE A 816 -28.23 31.95 -7.81
C ILE A 816 -28.80 33.35 -8.06
N LYS A 817 -29.49 33.91 -7.07
CA LYS A 817 -29.91 35.32 -7.11
C LYS A 817 -28.82 36.23 -6.55
N LEU A 818 -28.78 37.47 -7.03
CA LEU A 818 -27.89 38.51 -6.50
C LEU A 818 -27.96 38.57 -4.96
N ASN A 819 -26.81 38.74 -4.30
CA ASN A 819 -26.65 38.72 -2.84
C ASN A 819 -26.84 37.36 -2.13
N GLN A 820 -27.12 36.26 -2.84
CA GLN A 820 -27.08 34.91 -2.26
C GLN A 820 -25.64 34.37 -2.24
N ASN A 821 -25.36 33.46 -1.31
CA ASN A 821 -24.06 32.80 -1.22
C ASN A 821 -23.98 31.62 -2.21
N ALA A 822 -22.95 31.62 -3.06
CA ALA A 822 -22.53 30.45 -3.83
C ALA A 822 -21.51 29.64 -3.02
N ILE A 823 -21.72 28.33 -2.90
CA ILE A 823 -20.73 27.41 -2.33
C ILE A 823 -20.00 26.73 -3.48
N ILE A 824 -18.72 27.05 -3.60
CA ILE A 824 -17.79 26.46 -4.55
C ILE A 824 -17.04 25.36 -3.83
N SER A 825 -17.01 24.17 -4.41
CA SER A 825 -16.24 23.04 -3.92
C SER A 825 -15.21 22.61 -4.95
N VAL A 826 -13.97 22.42 -4.50
CA VAL A 826 -12.89 21.88 -5.32
C VAL A 826 -12.53 20.50 -4.76
N THR A 827 -12.61 19.48 -5.60
CA THR A 827 -12.30 18.09 -5.24
C THR A 827 -11.13 17.60 -6.07
N CYS A 828 -10.11 17.06 -5.41
CA CYS A 828 -8.92 16.51 -6.05
C CYS A 828 -8.81 15.01 -5.78
N LYS A 829 -8.77 14.19 -6.85
CA LYS A 829 -8.66 12.73 -6.76
C LYS A 829 -7.73 12.16 -7.82
N ASN A 830 -6.93 11.16 -7.47
CA ASN A 830 -6.28 10.27 -8.44
C ASN A 830 -7.03 8.95 -8.38
N ASN A 831 -7.83 8.65 -9.40
CA ASN A 831 -8.78 7.53 -9.39
C ASN A 831 -9.68 7.60 -8.14
N SER A 832 -9.60 6.63 -7.24
CA SER A 832 -10.36 6.58 -5.97
C SER A 832 -9.65 7.26 -4.80
N LEU A 833 -8.36 7.60 -4.94
CA LEU A 833 -7.54 8.19 -3.86
C LEU A 833 -7.72 9.71 -3.81
N ARG A 834 -8.02 10.23 -2.62
CA ARG A 834 -8.18 11.67 -2.39
C ARG A 834 -6.84 12.36 -2.22
N ILE A 835 -6.64 13.50 -2.90
CA ILE A 835 -5.38 14.25 -2.85
C ILE A 835 -5.48 15.33 -1.77
N SER A 836 -4.98 15.01 -0.58
CA SER A 836 -4.96 15.93 0.56
C SER A 836 -3.78 16.90 0.54
N ASP A 837 -3.96 18.07 1.18
CA ASP A 837 -2.94 19.12 1.29
C ASP A 837 -2.35 19.53 -0.07
N ALA A 838 -3.18 19.55 -1.11
CA ALA A 838 -2.85 20.10 -2.43
C ALA A 838 -3.09 21.61 -2.41
N ASN A 839 -2.17 22.39 -2.97
CA ASN A 839 -2.31 23.84 -3.04
C ASN A 839 -3.29 24.19 -4.16
N VAL A 840 -4.39 24.85 -3.81
CA VAL A 840 -5.44 25.29 -4.74
C VAL A 840 -5.39 26.79 -4.90
N VAL A 841 -5.32 27.27 -6.14
CA VAL A 841 -5.52 28.67 -6.52
C VAL A 841 -6.86 28.77 -7.22
N LEU A 842 -7.85 29.37 -6.56
CA LEU A 842 -9.19 29.59 -7.10
C LEU A 842 -9.28 31.00 -7.66
N SER A 843 -9.45 31.10 -8.96
CA SER A 843 -9.73 32.33 -9.71
C SER A 843 -11.22 32.44 -9.97
N ILE A 844 -11.80 33.61 -9.72
CA ILE A 844 -13.18 33.95 -10.07
C ILE A 844 -13.12 35.24 -10.87
N THR A 845 -13.60 35.20 -12.11
CA THR A 845 -13.57 36.32 -13.07
C THR A 845 -14.99 36.67 -13.46
N ASP A 846 -15.38 37.95 -13.38
CA ASP A 846 -16.68 38.43 -13.87
C ASP A 846 -16.67 38.69 -15.40
N GLU A 847 -17.80 39.10 -15.96
CA GLU A 847 -17.93 39.40 -17.40
C GLU A 847 -17.11 40.62 -17.87
N ASN A 848 -16.58 41.42 -16.94
CA ASN A 848 -15.76 42.60 -17.24
C ASN A 848 -14.26 42.32 -17.00
N ASP A 849 -13.87 41.04 -16.95
CA ASP A 849 -12.51 40.57 -16.63
C ASP A 849 -11.98 40.99 -15.26
N ASN A 850 -12.84 41.40 -14.31
CA ASN A 850 -12.42 41.65 -12.94
C ASN A 850 -12.15 40.30 -12.26
N LYS A 851 -10.87 40.04 -11.97
CA LYS A 851 -10.39 38.79 -11.39
C LYS A 851 -10.16 38.91 -9.88
N GLN A 852 -10.69 37.96 -9.12
CA GLN A 852 -10.30 37.74 -7.73
C GLN A 852 -9.68 36.34 -7.57
N GLU A 853 -8.59 36.26 -6.80
CA GLU A 853 -7.93 34.99 -6.49
C GLU A 853 -7.99 34.69 -4.99
N LYS A 854 -8.17 33.40 -4.68
CA LYS A 854 -8.07 32.87 -3.32
C LYS A 854 -7.22 31.61 -3.31
N ARG A 855 -6.42 31.45 -2.26
CA ARG A 855 -5.50 30.32 -2.11
C ARG A 855 -5.92 29.47 -0.92
N PHE A 856 -6.03 28.17 -1.14
CA PHE A 856 -6.46 27.19 -0.14
C PHE A 856 -5.59 25.94 -0.22
N ARG A 857 -5.83 25.03 0.73
CA ARG A 857 -5.37 23.66 0.63
C ARG A 857 -6.53 22.69 0.76
N THR A 858 -6.46 21.57 0.04
CA THR A 858 -7.42 20.48 0.22
C THR A 858 -7.27 19.84 1.59
N ASP A 859 -8.39 19.44 2.19
CA ASP A 859 -8.45 18.71 3.45
C ASP A 859 -7.99 17.24 3.29
N ARG A 860 -8.06 16.44 4.36
CA ARG A 860 -7.71 15.02 4.34
C ARG A 860 -8.54 14.17 3.36
N TYR A 861 -9.68 14.68 2.90
CA TYR A 861 -10.58 14.03 1.93
C TYR A 861 -10.41 14.60 0.52
N GLY A 862 -9.39 15.42 0.28
CA GLY A 862 -9.09 15.99 -1.02
C GLY A 862 -10.04 17.10 -1.44
N ASN A 863 -10.78 17.69 -0.49
CA ASN A 863 -11.78 18.72 -0.77
C ASN A 863 -11.35 20.08 -0.20
N CYS A 864 -11.74 21.17 -0.84
CA CYS A 864 -11.80 22.48 -0.18
C CYS A 864 -13.03 23.25 -0.63
N TYR A 865 -13.52 24.13 0.24
CA TYR A 865 -14.76 24.88 0.02
C TYR A 865 -14.50 26.38 0.13
N TYR A 866 -15.14 27.15 -0.75
CA TYR A 866 -15.14 28.60 -0.70
C TYR A 866 -16.58 29.13 -0.86
N THR A 867 -16.97 30.02 0.04
CA THR A 867 -18.24 30.73 -0.06
C THR A 867 -18.02 32.05 -0.78
N PHE A 868 -18.54 32.16 -1.99
CA PHE A 868 -18.49 33.38 -2.79
C PHE A 868 -19.85 34.10 -2.72
N ARG A 869 -19.83 35.42 -2.51
CA ARG A 869 -21.02 36.27 -2.54
C ARG A 869 -20.86 37.31 -3.65
N PRO A 870 -21.56 37.15 -4.79
CA PRO A 870 -21.47 38.09 -5.91
C PRO A 870 -22.14 39.42 -5.56
N VAL A 871 -21.52 40.52 -6.03
CA VAL A 871 -21.97 41.90 -5.80
C VAL A 871 -22.64 42.52 -7.03
N SER A 872 -22.54 41.85 -8.18
CA SER A 872 -23.22 42.22 -9.44
C SER A 872 -23.83 40.98 -10.09
N LYS A 873 -24.86 41.21 -10.92
CA LYS A 873 -25.46 40.17 -11.76
C LYS A 873 -24.56 39.88 -12.97
N GLY A 874 -24.72 38.71 -13.56
CA GLY A 874 -23.92 38.25 -14.71
C GLY A 874 -23.27 36.89 -14.47
N ARG A 875 -22.46 36.46 -15.43
CA ARG A 875 -21.72 35.20 -15.38
C ARG A 875 -20.38 35.39 -14.68
N TYR A 876 -20.02 34.43 -13.84
CA TYR A 876 -18.71 34.37 -13.20
C TYR A 876 -18.00 33.08 -13.62
N TYR A 877 -16.84 33.22 -14.24
CA TYR A 877 -15.97 32.13 -14.63
C TYR A 877 -15.08 31.75 -13.46
N ILE A 878 -15.18 30.49 -13.03
CA ILE A 878 -14.47 29.99 -11.85
C ILE A 878 -13.48 28.93 -12.31
N GLU A 879 -12.21 29.14 -12.02
CA GLU A 879 -11.14 28.20 -12.34
C GLU A 879 -10.34 27.88 -11.08
N ALA A 880 -10.08 26.61 -10.82
CA ALA A 880 -9.17 26.15 -9.79
C ALA A 880 -7.93 25.54 -10.43
N THR A 881 -6.76 26.11 -10.19
CA THR A 881 -5.47 25.49 -10.52
C THR A 881 -4.89 24.84 -9.28
N VAL A 882 -4.53 23.57 -9.37
CA VAL A 882 -4.10 22.75 -8.23
C VAL A 882 -2.72 22.16 -8.47
N SER A 883 -1.86 22.28 -7.45
CA SER A 883 -0.51 21.73 -7.45
C SER A 883 -0.24 20.89 -6.20
N LYS A 884 0.42 19.75 -6.39
CA LYS A 884 0.87 18.85 -5.32
C LYS A 884 2.23 18.26 -5.70
N ASN A 885 3.18 18.29 -4.77
CA ASN A 885 4.49 17.66 -4.97
C ASN A 885 4.32 16.16 -5.28
N GLY A 886 5.02 15.67 -6.29
CA GLY A 886 4.91 14.28 -6.76
C GLY A 886 3.79 14.05 -7.79
N TYR A 887 2.97 15.06 -8.08
CA TYR A 887 1.92 14.99 -9.09
C TYR A 887 2.08 16.04 -10.19
N LYS A 888 1.45 15.80 -11.34
CA LYS A 888 1.28 16.82 -12.39
C LYS A 888 0.23 17.84 -11.94
N ASN A 889 0.41 19.11 -12.29
CA ASN A 889 -0.59 20.13 -12.00
C ASN A 889 -1.91 19.77 -12.70
N SER A 890 -3.01 20.10 -12.06
CA SER A 890 -4.37 19.80 -12.51
C SER A 890 -5.22 21.04 -12.39
N SER A 891 -6.22 21.19 -13.25
CA SER A 891 -7.18 22.29 -13.15
C SER A 891 -8.59 21.80 -13.39
N GLY A 892 -9.54 22.55 -12.84
CA GLY A 892 -10.96 22.37 -13.12
C GLY A 892 -11.62 23.74 -13.19
N ASN A 893 -12.71 23.85 -13.93
CA ASN A 893 -13.45 25.09 -14.06
C ASN A 893 -14.96 24.85 -14.03
N THR A 894 -15.70 25.92 -13.78
CA THR A 894 -17.16 25.97 -13.85
C THR A 894 -17.63 27.41 -14.06
N THR A 895 -18.91 27.61 -14.35
CA THR A 895 -19.51 28.94 -14.51
C THR A 895 -20.69 29.08 -13.56
N LEU A 896 -20.72 30.18 -12.79
CA LEU A 896 -21.84 30.57 -11.95
C LEU A 896 -22.66 31.65 -12.65
N ILE A 897 -23.98 31.49 -12.71
CA ILE A 897 -24.90 32.50 -13.25
C ILE A 897 -25.60 33.21 -12.10
N VAL A 898 -25.54 34.54 -12.08
CA VAL A 898 -26.17 35.37 -11.04
C VAL A 898 -27.29 36.20 -11.67
N ASN A 899 -28.53 35.87 -11.30
CA ASN A 899 -29.75 36.49 -11.82
C ASN A 899 -30.29 37.58 -10.87
N ASP A 900 -31.10 38.50 -11.41
CA ASP A 900 -31.81 39.51 -10.61
C ASP A 900 -32.72 38.83 -9.57
N SER A 901 -32.71 39.35 -8.33
CA SER A 901 -33.61 38.89 -7.27
C SER A 901 -35.05 39.22 -7.61
N GLU A 902 -35.96 38.24 -7.63
CA GLU A 902 -37.39 38.55 -7.62
C GLU A 902 -37.73 39.21 -6.29
N ASN A 903 -38.41 40.36 -6.36
CA ASN A 903 -39.03 41.01 -5.21
C ASN A 903 -40.03 40.06 -4.56
N LYS A 904 -39.57 39.30 -3.56
CA LYS A 904 -40.41 38.83 -2.45
C LYS A 904 -39.77 39.32 -1.15
N PRO A 905 -40.55 39.94 -0.27
CA PRO A 905 -40.01 40.55 0.94
C PRO A 905 -39.41 39.45 1.81
N GLU A 906 -38.11 39.54 2.07
CA GLU A 906 -37.53 38.88 3.24
C GLU A 906 -38.36 39.34 4.44
N THR A 907 -39.02 38.39 5.11
CA THR A 907 -39.54 38.61 6.44
C THR A 907 -38.35 38.94 7.33
N LYS A 908 -38.08 40.25 7.48
CA LYS A 908 -37.23 40.77 8.54
C LYS A 908 -37.78 40.19 9.83
N GLN A 909 -37.10 39.20 10.40
CA GLN A 909 -37.41 38.74 11.74
C GLN A 909 -37.03 39.90 12.67
N VAL A 910 -38.01 40.73 13.02
CA VAL A 910 -37.80 41.86 13.91
C VAL A 910 -37.59 41.30 15.31
N VAL A 911 -36.36 41.47 15.81
CA VAL A 911 -35.95 41.03 17.14
C VAL A 911 -36.20 42.17 18.13
N LYS A 912 -36.94 41.89 19.19
CA LYS A 912 -37.08 42.75 20.37
C LYS A 912 -36.13 42.27 21.46
N LEU A 913 -35.34 43.16 22.04
CA LEU A 913 -34.52 42.87 23.22
C LEU A 913 -35.09 43.61 24.43
N LYS A 914 -35.21 42.90 25.55
CA LYS A 914 -35.61 43.46 26.85
C LYS A 914 -34.52 43.16 27.87
N PHE A 915 -34.14 44.16 28.66
CA PHE A 915 -33.26 43.97 29.80
C PHE A 915 -34.07 43.76 31.07
N GLU A 916 -33.63 42.81 31.89
CA GLU A 916 -34.09 42.64 33.25
C GLU A 916 -32.88 42.62 34.19
N THR A 917 -32.98 43.38 35.26
CA THR A 917 -31.96 43.49 36.29
C THR A 917 -32.56 43.12 37.63
N ASP A 918 -31.79 42.49 38.50
CA ASP A 918 -32.23 42.19 39.86
C ASP A 918 -32.38 43.46 40.73
N LYS A 919 -31.59 44.50 40.47
CA LYS A 919 -31.74 45.84 41.09
C LYS A 919 -31.48 46.97 40.09
N LYS A 920 -32.03 48.17 40.35
CA LYS A 920 -31.75 49.37 39.53
C LYS A 920 -30.48 50.12 39.99
N SER A 921 -30.13 50.02 41.27
CA SER A 921 -28.90 50.53 41.86
C SER A 921 -28.30 49.49 42.78
N TYR A 922 -26.97 49.47 42.85
CA TYR A 922 -26.17 48.47 43.54
C TYR A 922 -25.24 49.15 44.54
N ASN A 923 -24.98 48.52 45.68
CA ASN A 923 -23.87 48.95 46.54
C ASN A 923 -22.54 48.65 45.84
N ILE A 924 -21.46 49.36 46.17
CA ILE A 924 -20.15 49.19 45.52
C ILE A 924 -19.62 47.75 45.59
N SER A 925 -20.01 46.99 46.62
CA SER A 925 -19.67 45.58 46.81
C SER A 925 -20.57 44.58 46.08
N ASP A 926 -21.73 45.00 45.57
CA ASP A 926 -22.72 44.11 44.97
C ASP A 926 -22.25 43.62 43.58
N THR A 927 -22.95 42.61 43.05
CA THR A 927 -22.80 42.15 41.66
C THR A 927 -24.13 42.33 40.96
N ALA A 928 -24.14 43.07 39.86
CA ALA A 928 -25.34 43.28 39.06
C ALA A 928 -25.61 42.09 38.16
N ASN A 929 -26.79 41.49 38.30
CA ASN A 929 -27.21 40.34 37.51
C ASN A 929 -28.14 40.81 36.40
N ILE A 930 -27.65 40.79 35.16
CA ILE A 930 -28.38 41.32 34.01
C ILE A 930 -28.79 40.15 33.10
N LYS A 931 -30.08 40.10 32.80
CA LYS A 931 -30.68 39.20 31.80
C LYS A 931 -31.07 40.01 30.58
N ILE A 932 -30.67 39.53 29.40
CA ILE A 932 -31.09 40.05 28.11
C ILE A 932 -32.02 39.02 27.50
N ILE A 933 -33.28 39.38 27.34
CA ILE A 933 -34.33 38.50 26.81
C ILE A 933 -34.56 38.91 25.35
N ALA A 934 -34.42 37.96 24.43
CA ALA A 934 -34.67 38.16 23.02
C ALA A 934 -35.96 37.46 22.59
N THR A 935 -36.86 38.22 21.97
CA THR A 935 -38.11 37.70 21.40
C THR A 935 -38.32 38.18 19.97
N ASP A 936 -39.17 37.49 19.22
CA ASP A 936 -39.73 38.02 17.97
C ASP A 936 -40.86 39.04 18.22
N GLU A 937 -41.49 39.54 17.16
CA GLU A 937 -42.61 40.49 17.25
C GLU A 937 -43.81 39.95 18.02
N SER A 938 -44.01 38.63 18.04
CA SER A 938 -45.09 37.90 18.72
C SER A 938 -44.70 37.46 20.14
N GLU A 939 -43.64 38.03 20.71
CA GLU A 939 -43.10 37.73 22.05
C GLU A 939 -42.59 36.28 22.25
N ARG A 940 -42.36 35.53 21.17
CA ARG A 940 -41.77 34.18 21.28
C ARG A 940 -40.27 34.28 21.52
N LYS A 941 -39.79 33.52 22.50
CA LYS A 941 -38.38 33.48 22.92
C LYS A 941 -37.47 32.94 21.82
N LEU A 942 -36.36 33.63 21.55
CA LEU A 942 -35.40 33.30 20.50
C LEU A 942 -34.14 32.65 21.07
N ALA A 943 -34.03 31.33 20.98
CA ALA A 943 -32.88 30.56 21.43
C ALA A 943 -31.69 30.62 20.44
N ASN A 944 -30.47 30.45 20.94
CA ASN A 944 -29.21 30.45 20.18
C ASN A 944 -28.94 31.73 19.37
N LEU A 945 -29.60 32.84 19.71
CA LEU A 945 -29.38 34.13 19.08
C LEU A 945 -28.09 34.75 19.60
N LYS A 946 -27.20 35.11 18.66
CA LYS A 946 -25.94 35.78 18.98
C LYS A 946 -26.13 37.29 19.13
N LEU A 947 -25.73 37.81 20.28
CA LEU A 947 -25.82 39.20 20.68
C LEU A 947 -24.43 39.78 20.88
N ALA A 948 -24.20 40.99 20.36
CA ALA A 948 -23.08 41.82 20.78
C ALA A 948 -23.57 42.73 21.91
N VAL A 949 -22.82 42.76 23.02
CA VAL A 949 -23.14 43.55 24.21
C VAL A 949 -21.95 44.44 24.55
N ARG A 950 -22.14 45.75 24.39
CA ARG A 950 -21.14 46.78 24.71
C ARG A 950 -21.42 47.39 26.07
N ILE A 951 -20.43 47.41 26.93
CA ILE A 951 -20.50 47.90 28.31
C ILE A 951 -19.57 49.10 28.41
N ARG A 952 -20.12 50.24 28.80
CA ARG A 952 -19.38 51.49 28.96
C ARG A 952 -19.56 52.09 30.34
N ASN A 953 -18.53 52.72 30.90
CA ASN A 953 -18.67 53.57 32.07
C ASN A 953 -18.07 54.97 31.85
N GLN A 954 -18.43 55.90 32.75
CA GLN A 954 -17.96 57.30 32.68
C GLN A 954 -16.46 57.46 32.93
N LYS A 955 -15.77 56.41 33.41
CA LYS A 955 -14.33 56.39 33.69
C LYS A 955 -13.50 55.80 32.55
N GLY A 956 -14.08 55.66 31.36
CA GLY A 956 -13.38 55.23 30.13
C GLY A 956 -13.31 53.72 29.93
N PHE A 957 -13.96 52.89 30.75
CA PHE A 957 -14.10 51.47 30.46
C PHE A 957 -15.09 51.30 29.30
N ASP A 958 -14.68 50.64 28.23
CA ASP A 958 -15.51 50.34 27.05
C ASP A 958 -15.14 48.98 26.49
N ARG A 959 -16.06 48.02 26.57
CA ARG A 959 -15.81 46.66 26.09
C ARG A 959 -17.05 46.06 25.45
N THR A 960 -16.88 45.46 24.28
CA THR A 960 -17.91 44.65 23.62
C THR A 960 -17.61 43.16 23.84
N ILE A 961 -18.62 42.40 24.24
CA ILE A 961 -18.56 40.95 24.40
C ILE A 961 -19.68 40.29 23.60
N GLU A 962 -19.46 39.06 23.14
CA GLU A 962 -20.50 38.24 22.50
C GLU A 962 -21.23 37.40 23.57
N LYS A 963 -22.55 37.31 23.45
CA LYS A 963 -23.41 36.45 24.25
C LYS A 963 -24.37 35.69 23.35
N ILE A 964 -24.76 34.49 23.78
CA ILE A 964 -25.71 33.65 23.08
C ILE A 964 -26.89 33.39 24.01
N THR A 965 -28.12 33.54 23.51
CA THR A 965 -29.31 33.23 24.29
C THR A 965 -29.48 31.73 24.50
N ASP A 966 -29.89 31.33 25.70
CA ASP A 966 -30.21 29.94 26.04
C ASP A 966 -31.52 29.47 25.39
N SER A 967 -31.95 28.23 25.68
CA SER A 967 -33.20 27.66 25.16
C SER A 967 -34.46 28.46 25.55
N ASN A 968 -34.38 29.34 26.54
CA ASN A 968 -35.45 30.24 26.96
C ASN A 968 -35.30 31.65 26.37
N GLY A 969 -34.42 31.85 25.39
CA GLY A 969 -34.17 33.13 24.76
C GLY A 969 -33.48 34.15 25.68
N VAL A 970 -32.79 33.68 26.73
CA VAL A 970 -32.14 34.55 27.72
C VAL A 970 -30.62 34.46 27.63
N ALA A 971 -29.95 35.60 27.51
CA ALA A 971 -28.52 35.73 27.71
C ALA A 971 -28.22 36.38 29.07
N LYS A 972 -27.38 35.75 29.89
CA LYS A 972 -27.02 36.25 31.23
C LYS A 972 -25.62 36.86 31.25
N MET A 973 -25.48 37.96 32.00
CA MET A 973 -24.19 38.57 32.28
C MET A 973 -24.15 39.19 33.68
N PHE A 974 -22.94 39.37 34.19
CA PHE A 974 -22.68 39.91 35.51
C PHE A 974 -21.73 41.10 35.39
N ILE A 975 -22.00 42.17 36.15
CA ILE A 975 -21.09 43.30 36.28
C ILE A 975 -20.77 43.45 37.78
N LYS A 976 -19.49 43.44 38.12
CA LYS A 976 -19.00 43.68 39.48
C LYS A 976 -17.94 44.77 39.44
N GLN A 977 -18.06 45.76 40.32
CA GLN A 977 -17.08 46.84 40.46
C GLN A 977 -16.07 46.49 41.58
N PRO A 978 -14.78 46.89 41.46
CA PRO A 978 -13.82 46.74 42.56
C PRO A 978 -14.21 47.59 43.77
N THR A 979 -14.08 47.05 44.99
CA THR A 979 -14.56 47.67 46.24
C THR A 979 -13.90 49.00 46.60
N THR A 980 -12.75 49.31 46.01
CA THR A 980 -11.99 50.56 46.19
C THR A 980 -12.41 51.69 45.25
N SER A 981 -13.44 51.47 44.42
CA SER A 981 -13.83 52.39 43.36
C SER A 981 -14.91 53.39 43.80
N SER A 982 -14.79 54.67 43.43
CA SER A 982 -15.87 55.66 43.61
C SER A 982 -17.13 55.30 42.80
N PRO A 983 -18.34 55.73 43.22
CA PRO A 983 -19.61 55.46 42.54
C PRO A 983 -19.52 55.66 41.02
N THR A 984 -20.11 54.76 40.23
CA THR A 984 -19.95 54.76 38.77
C THR A 984 -21.21 54.25 38.08
N GLU A 985 -21.64 54.97 37.03
CA GLU A 985 -22.71 54.54 36.14
C GLU A 985 -22.14 53.72 34.96
N TYR A 986 -22.81 52.61 34.67
CA TYR A 986 -22.55 51.77 33.50
C TYR A 986 -23.72 51.87 32.52
N THR A 987 -23.41 52.08 31.24
CA THR A 987 -24.35 51.95 30.13
C THR A 987 -24.06 50.66 29.38
N ILE A 988 -25.06 49.77 29.31
CA ILE A 988 -25.02 48.50 28.59
C ILE A 988 -25.88 48.64 27.33
N LYS A 989 -25.27 48.46 26.16
CA LYS A 989 -25.93 48.45 24.86
C LYS A 989 -25.88 47.05 24.27
N ALA A 990 -27.00 46.50 23.80
CA ALA A 990 -27.03 45.20 23.12
C ALA A 990 -27.74 45.25 21.77
N TRP A 991 -27.27 44.44 20.83
CA TRP A 991 -27.89 44.23 19.51
C TRP A 991 -27.64 42.81 18.99
N PRO A 992 -28.55 42.25 18.16
CA PRO A 992 -28.28 41.03 17.43
C PRO A 992 -27.14 41.24 16.43
N ILE A 993 -26.18 40.33 16.37
CA ILE A 993 -25.03 40.46 15.44
C ILE A 993 -25.53 40.51 13.98
N SER A 994 -26.62 39.83 13.68
CA SER A 994 -27.26 39.83 12.36
C SER A 994 -27.95 41.14 11.99
N ASN A 995 -28.26 42.03 12.95
CA ASN A 995 -28.91 43.31 12.70
C ASN A 995 -28.42 44.39 13.69
N PRO A 996 -27.28 45.05 13.40
CA PRO A 996 -26.62 45.98 14.31
C PRO A 996 -27.32 47.34 14.46
N ASN A 997 -28.37 47.61 13.68
CA ASN A 997 -29.06 48.90 13.65
C ASN A 997 -30.16 49.04 14.71
N THR A 998 -30.54 47.96 15.39
CA THR A 998 -31.51 47.99 16.49
C THR A 998 -30.78 47.78 17.82
N THR A 999 -30.56 48.86 18.57
CA THR A 999 -29.82 48.81 19.84
C THR A 999 -30.71 49.17 21.02
N PHE A 1000 -30.62 48.40 22.09
CA PHE A 1000 -31.33 48.68 23.35
C PHE A 1000 -30.31 49.02 24.44
N ASP A 1001 -30.63 50.04 25.22
CA ASP A 1001 -29.75 50.58 26.26
C ASP A 1001 -30.33 50.38 27.65
N LEU A 1002 -29.48 49.92 28.57
CA LEU A 1002 -29.76 49.83 30.00
C LEU A 1002 -28.69 50.64 30.74
N LYS A 1003 -29.10 51.43 31.73
CA LYS A 1003 -28.20 52.08 32.67
C LYS A 1003 -28.34 51.47 34.05
N ILE A 1004 -27.22 51.18 34.70
CA ILE A 1004 -27.16 50.77 36.11
C ILE A 1004 -26.10 51.59 36.85
N SER A 1005 -26.30 51.82 38.13
CA SER A 1005 -25.36 52.56 38.97
C SER A 1005 -24.90 51.74 40.16
N PHE A 1006 -23.60 51.85 40.47
CA PHE A 1006 -23.01 51.36 41.70
C PHE A 1006 -22.68 52.55 42.60
N GLY A 1007 -23.15 52.54 43.85
CA GLY A 1007 -22.81 53.52 44.88
C GLY A 1007 -23.72 54.75 45.01
N SER A 1008 -24.97 54.71 44.54
CA SER A 1008 -25.96 55.79 44.73
C SER A 1008 -27.19 55.30 45.49
N SER A 1009 -27.31 55.69 46.76
CA SER A 1009 -28.50 55.51 47.58
C SER A 1009 -29.59 56.53 47.21
N ASN A 1010 -30.82 56.02 47.00
CA ASN A 1010 -32.12 56.69 47.02
C ASN A 1010 -32.42 57.84 46.03
N LYS A 1011 -33.20 57.53 44.98
CA LYS A 1011 -34.52 58.15 44.74
C LYS A 1011 -35.36 57.39 43.70
N LEU A 1012 -36.56 57.00 44.13
CA LEU A 1012 -37.71 56.55 43.34
C LEU A 1012 -38.36 57.77 42.65
N GLU A 1013 -38.82 57.61 41.40
CA GLU A 1013 -40.24 57.79 41.06
C GLU A 1013 -40.59 57.18 39.69
N ILE A 1014 -41.85 56.79 39.57
CA ILE A 1014 -42.50 55.96 38.55
C ILE A 1014 -43.49 56.86 37.78
N ASN A 1015 -43.65 56.67 36.46
CA ASN A 1015 -44.95 56.40 35.81
C ASN A 1015 -44.85 56.26 34.28
N SER A 1016 -45.54 55.23 33.80
CA SER A 1016 -45.83 54.84 32.41
C SER A 1016 -46.92 55.71 31.74
N ILE A 1017 -47.04 55.66 30.39
CA ILE A 1017 -48.26 55.28 29.59
C ILE A 1017 -48.20 55.77 28.10
N TYR A 1018 -48.45 54.82 27.18
CA TYR A 1018 -49.15 54.80 25.86
C TYR A 1018 -48.86 55.71 24.63
N SER A 1019 -49.02 55.04 23.47
CA SER A 1019 -49.18 55.46 22.05
C SER A 1019 -50.53 56.17 21.77
N PRO A 1020 -50.74 57.06 20.75
CA PRO A 1020 -51.11 56.64 19.37
C PRO A 1020 -50.82 57.60 18.16
N TYR A 1021 -50.78 57.00 16.96
CA TYR A 1021 -51.29 57.41 15.62
C TYR A 1021 -51.05 58.78 14.92
N ASN A 1022 -50.64 58.68 13.64
CA ASN A 1022 -51.07 59.37 12.38
C ASN A 1022 -51.52 60.85 12.38
N LEU A 1023 -50.93 61.66 11.47
CA LEU A 1023 -51.55 62.16 10.22
C LEU A 1023 -50.67 63.23 9.51
N TYR A 1024 -50.49 63.01 8.21
CA TYR A 1024 -50.44 63.95 7.08
C TYR A 1024 -50.08 65.45 7.23
N SER A 1025 -49.26 65.84 6.25
CA SER A 1025 -49.34 67.02 5.38
C SER A 1025 -48.40 68.21 5.64
N LYS A 1026 -47.38 68.27 4.77
CA LYS A 1026 -47.17 69.27 3.72
C LYS A 1026 -46.89 70.73 4.11
N TYR A 1027 -45.80 71.20 3.48
CA TYR A 1027 -45.40 72.55 3.10
C TYR A 1027 -44.51 73.36 4.05
N ASN A 1028 -43.25 73.51 3.58
CA ASN A 1028 -42.54 74.78 3.28
C ASN A 1028 -42.77 75.95 4.25
N ASN A 1029 -41.77 76.67 4.73
CA ASN A 1029 -40.61 77.18 4.01
C ASN A 1029 -39.62 77.77 5.04
N ASN A 1030 -38.33 77.61 4.73
CA ASN A 1030 -37.25 78.61 4.84
C ASN A 1030 -37.29 79.67 5.95
N TYR A 1031 -36.22 79.73 6.75
CA TYR A 1031 -35.20 80.80 6.80
C TYR A 1031 -34.23 80.39 7.94
N VAL A 1032 -32.99 79.94 7.69
CA VAL A 1032 -31.77 80.63 7.19
C VAL A 1032 -31.04 81.40 8.32
N ILE A 1033 -29.72 81.17 8.37
CA ILE A 1033 -28.62 82.01 8.92
C ILE A 1033 -27.95 81.59 10.24
N HIS A 1034 -26.86 80.81 10.03
CA HIS A 1034 -25.46 81.03 10.42
C HIS A 1034 -25.02 81.19 11.88
N ASN A 1035 -23.93 80.43 12.14
CA ASN A 1035 -22.72 80.79 12.91
C ASN A 1035 -22.93 80.96 14.43
N TYR A 1036 -22.01 80.60 15.33
CA TYR A 1036 -20.58 80.42 15.24
C TYR A 1036 -20.13 79.59 16.46
N ILE A 1037 -19.17 78.68 16.26
CA ILE A 1037 -17.92 78.53 17.04
C ILE A 1037 -17.98 78.90 18.54
N LYS A 1038 -17.73 77.94 19.45
CA LYS A 1038 -16.43 77.74 20.15
C LYS A 1038 -16.56 76.79 21.36
N ASN A 1039 -15.56 75.92 21.45
CA ASN A 1039 -14.91 75.38 22.64
C ASN A 1039 -15.70 74.59 23.70
N ILE A 1040 -15.36 73.30 23.73
CA ILE A 1040 -14.81 72.58 24.89
C ILE A 1040 -15.63 72.67 26.19
N ARG A 1041 -16.38 71.60 26.47
CA ARG A 1041 -16.06 70.66 27.55
C ARG A 1041 -16.76 69.32 27.35
#